data_AF-A0A4P6MHT5-F1
#
_entry.id   AF-A0A4P6MHT5-F1
#
_cell.length_a   1.000
_cell.length_b   1.000
_cell.length_c   1.000
_cell.angle_alpha   90.00
_cell.angle_beta   90.00
_cell.angle_gamma   90.00
#
_symmetry.space_group_name_H-M   'P 1'
#
loop_
_entity.id
_entity.type
_entity.pdbx_description
1 polymer ?
#
loop_
_entity_poly.entity_id
_entity_poly.type
_entity_poly.pdbx_seq_one_letter_code
_entity_poly.pdbx_strand_id
1 'polypeptide(L)'
;MFDTILIANRGEIACRVMETAQAMGVRCVAVYSDADADAKHVQMADRAVHIGGAAPAESYLKGDVIVQAALETGAQAIHPGYGFLSENPDFVAAVDAAGLTFIGPSAEAIRAMGLKDAAKALMEEAGVPVVPGYHGDNQDPGHLAAAAEAIGYPVLIKAVAGGGGKGMRQVTSASEFADALASARGEARTAFGNDAVLVEKYVAKPRHIEVQVFGDGTRAVHLFERDCSLQRRHQKVIEEAPAPGMTEEMRAEMGAAAVRAAEAIGYKGAGTVEFIVDASDGLRADRFYFMEMNTRLQVEHPVTEAVTGVDLVEWQLRVAAGEALPMGQEELRLEGHAFEARLYAEDVPKGFLPATGTLAHLRFPGDVRADSGVRAGDQISPWYDPMIAKVIVEGPTRAVALARLARALEETQVGGTVTNLAFLGALARHEGFAAGDVDTGLIGRDLDTLVSAPEVGARHRALAALVAADLITPEAAAGFTLWAPLRRTIALRAGEETFEAVLEVHSASAVDVHLGDGTVAARRAPGGWTLDGQPAPEAVRVGDAIFVFAAYGLAFAVVDPLDRATGPAGGGNLIEAPMPGLVKAVMAQAGRAVAAGDRLAVLEAMKMEHALLAPRDGVVAEVLVAEGAQVEAGAALVRLGDEES
;
A
#
# COMPACT_ATOMS: atom_id res chain seq x y z
N MET A 1 1.46 11.54 32.39
CA MET A 1 1.58 10.27 31.65
C MET A 1 0.35 9.40 31.90
N PHE A 2 -0.17 8.75 30.86
CA PHE A 2 -1.27 7.78 31.00
C PHE A 2 -0.77 6.46 31.62
N ASP A 3 -1.66 5.77 32.32
CA ASP A 3 -1.42 4.43 32.84
C ASP A 3 -1.97 3.35 31.89
N THR A 4 -3.12 3.61 31.25
CA THR A 4 -3.74 2.68 30.29
C THR A 4 -4.31 3.47 29.11
N ILE A 5 -4.07 3.02 27.89
CA ILE A 5 -4.66 3.57 26.65
C ILE A 5 -5.36 2.47 25.85
N LEU A 6 -6.38 2.85 25.08
CA LEU A 6 -6.99 1.98 24.08
C LEU A 6 -6.51 2.38 22.69
N ILE A 7 -6.18 1.39 21.85
CA ILE A 7 -5.75 1.62 20.48
C ILE A 7 -6.91 1.26 19.55
N ALA A 8 -7.53 2.28 18.96
CA ALA A 8 -8.72 2.16 18.12
C ALA A 8 -8.35 1.84 16.66
N ASN A 9 -7.48 0.85 16.47
CA ASN A 9 -6.98 0.44 15.17
C ASN A 9 -6.50 -1.03 15.20
N ARG A 10 -6.00 -1.53 14.06
CA ARG A 10 -5.53 -2.89 13.85
C ARG A 10 -4.21 -2.93 13.09
N GLY A 11 -3.70 -4.15 12.86
CA GLY A 11 -2.58 -4.37 11.95
C GLY A 11 -1.30 -3.70 12.44
N GLU A 12 -0.45 -3.27 11.51
CA GLU A 12 0.90 -2.80 11.84
C GLU A 12 0.88 -1.58 12.75
N ILE A 13 -0.02 -0.62 12.52
CA ILE A 13 -0.07 0.60 13.31
C ILE A 13 -0.48 0.33 14.76
N ALA A 14 -1.36 -0.64 14.99
CA ALA A 14 -1.71 -1.03 16.35
C ALA A 14 -0.47 -1.61 17.08
N CYS A 15 0.29 -2.47 16.41
CA CYS A 15 1.57 -2.98 16.93
C CYS A 15 2.57 -1.85 17.19
N ARG A 16 2.78 -0.96 16.22
CA ARG A 16 3.69 0.20 16.29
C ARG A 16 3.39 1.09 17.49
N VAL A 17 2.11 1.38 17.74
CA VAL A 17 1.69 2.20 18.89
C VAL A 17 1.90 1.46 20.21
N MET A 18 1.57 0.16 20.27
CA MET A 18 1.78 -0.66 21.47
C MET A 18 3.26 -0.75 21.84
N GLU A 19 4.15 -0.94 20.87
CA GLU A 19 5.59 -1.05 21.11
C GLU A 19 6.12 0.19 21.86
N THR A 20 5.79 1.39 21.41
CA THR A 20 6.18 2.62 22.11
C THR A 20 5.48 2.77 23.45
N ALA A 21 4.15 2.59 23.50
CA ALA A 21 3.39 2.78 24.73
C ALA A 21 3.87 1.83 25.85
N GLN A 22 4.10 0.55 25.53
CA GLN A 22 4.61 -0.45 26.47
C GLN A 22 6.07 -0.17 26.86
N ALA A 23 6.92 0.30 25.94
CA ALA A 23 8.28 0.75 26.26
C ALA A 23 8.29 1.93 27.26
N MET A 24 7.27 2.78 27.21
CA MET A 24 7.04 3.86 28.17
C MET A 24 6.35 3.41 29.47
N GLY A 25 6.01 2.12 29.61
CA GLY A 25 5.32 1.57 30.78
C GLY A 25 3.80 1.80 30.80
N VAL A 26 3.20 2.15 29.66
CA VAL A 26 1.74 2.34 29.51
C VAL A 26 1.09 1.02 29.09
N ARG A 27 0.03 0.62 29.80
CA ARG A 27 -0.74 -0.58 29.47
C ARG A 27 -1.60 -0.33 28.23
N CYS A 28 -1.63 -1.29 27.32
CA CYS A 28 -2.32 -1.17 26.05
C CYS A 28 -3.55 -2.09 25.97
N VAL A 29 -4.68 -1.51 25.56
CA VAL A 29 -5.90 -2.24 25.23
C VAL A 29 -6.08 -2.25 23.71
N ALA A 30 -6.07 -3.44 23.10
CA ALA A 30 -6.45 -3.62 21.70
C ALA A 30 -7.96 -3.78 21.56
N VAL A 31 -8.50 -3.34 20.42
CA VAL A 31 -9.82 -3.77 19.94
C VAL A 31 -9.67 -4.69 18.73
N TYR A 32 -10.62 -5.60 18.55
CA TYR A 32 -10.60 -6.54 17.42
C TYR A 32 -11.99 -6.93 16.92
N SER A 33 -12.09 -7.17 15.62
CA SER A 33 -13.27 -7.75 14.96
C SER A 33 -13.21 -9.29 14.95
N ASP A 34 -14.29 -9.94 14.49
CA ASP A 34 -14.29 -11.39 14.25
C ASP A 34 -13.12 -11.86 13.36
N ALA A 35 -12.70 -11.06 12.38
CA ALA A 35 -11.61 -11.41 11.46
C ALA A 35 -10.20 -11.25 12.08
N ASP A 36 -10.08 -10.55 13.20
CA ASP A 36 -8.81 -10.21 13.83
C ASP A 36 -8.55 -10.95 15.15
N ALA A 37 -9.39 -11.92 15.52
CA ALA A 37 -9.30 -12.62 16.81
C ALA A 37 -7.90 -13.17 17.12
N ASP A 38 -7.19 -13.64 16.10
CA ASP A 38 -5.84 -14.20 16.22
C ASP A 38 -4.71 -13.24 15.77
N ALA A 39 -5.05 -12.00 15.41
CA ALA A 39 -4.10 -11.04 14.84
C ALA A 39 -2.96 -10.68 15.81
N LYS A 40 -1.82 -10.29 15.25
CA LYS A 40 -0.60 -9.96 16.03
C LYS A 40 -0.86 -8.91 17.11
N HIS A 41 -1.59 -7.83 16.80
CA HIS A 41 -1.84 -6.73 17.75
C HIS A 41 -2.72 -7.17 18.93
N VAL A 42 -3.62 -8.14 18.73
CA VAL A 42 -4.45 -8.72 19.80
C VAL A 42 -3.58 -9.47 20.80
N GLN A 43 -2.58 -10.22 20.31
CA GLN A 43 -1.67 -10.99 21.15
C GLN A 43 -0.61 -10.12 21.84
N MET A 44 -0.27 -8.95 21.28
CA MET A 44 0.69 -8.00 21.86
C MET A 44 0.10 -7.18 23.00
N ALA A 45 -1.21 -6.92 22.99
CA ALA A 45 -1.86 -6.06 23.97
C ALA A 45 -1.95 -6.71 25.36
N ASP A 46 -1.90 -5.88 26.40
CA ASP A 46 -2.12 -6.31 27.79
C ASP A 46 -3.57 -6.79 28.01
N ARG A 47 -4.51 -6.27 27.22
CA ARG A 47 -5.91 -6.69 27.17
C ARG A 47 -6.47 -6.47 25.77
N ALA A 48 -7.40 -7.32 25.34
CA ALA A 48 -8.10 -7.15 24.07
C ALA A 48 -9.62 -7.22 24.26
N VAL A 49 -10.36 -6.43 23.46
CA VAL A 49 -11.84 -6.36 23.50
C VAL A 49 -12.41 -6.58 22.11
N HIS A 50 -13.37 -7.50 22.01
CA HIS A 50 -14.12 -7.75 20.79
C HIS A 50 -15.12 -6.61 20.52
N ILE A 51 -15.16 -6.10 19.29
CA ILE A 51 -15.97 -4.93 18.91
C ILE A 51 -16.99 -5.20 17.79
N GLY A 52 -17.12 -6.45 17.31
CA GLY A 52 -18.16 -6.85 16.37
C GLY A 52 -17.66 -7.59 15.13
N GLY A 53 -18.47 -7.50 14.07
CA GLY A 53 -18.30 -8.27 12.83
C GLY A 53 -17.04 -7.93 12.03
N ALA A 54 -16.70 -8.79 11.07
CA ALA A 54 -15.49 -8.67 10.27
C ALA A 54 -15.41 -7.38 9.44
N ALA A 55 -16.53 -6.87 8.93
CA ALA A 55 -16.53 -5.65 8.14
C ALA A 55 -16.19 -4.41 9.01
N PRO A 56 -15.38 -3.45 8.52
CA PRO A 56 -15.07 -2.21 9.25
C PRO A 56 -16.30 -1.46 9.78
N ALA A 57 -17.37 -1.38 8.98
CA ALA A 57 -18.63 -0.73 9.36
C ALA A 57 -19.34 -1.41 10.55
N GLU A 58 -19.05 -2.69 10.77
CA GLU A 58 -19.63 -3.48 11.85
C GLU A 58 -18.75 -3.52 13.11
N SER A 59 -17.52 -3.01 13.03
CA SER A 59 -16.48 -3.04 14.08
C SER A 59 -15.72 -1.71 14.20
N TYR A 60 -14.56 -1.56 13.52
CA TYR A 60 -13.62 -0.44 13.72
C TYR A 60 -14.18 0.96 13.42
N LEU A 61 -15.31 1.06 12.72
CA LEU A 61 -16.01 2.33 12.48
C LEU A 61 -17.16 2.61 13.48
N LYS A 62 -17.40 1.71 14.45
CA LYS A 62 -18.38 1.92 15.53
C LYS A 62 -17.76 2.68 16.70
N GLY A 63 -17.73 4.01 16.57
CA GLY A 63 -17.14 4.88 17.57
C GLY A 63 -17.76 4.74 18.97
N ASP A 64 -19.07 4.52 19.05
CA ASP A 64 -19.81 4.27 20.30
C ASP A 64 -19.31 3.00 21.01
N VAL A 65 -19.12 1.91 20.26
CA VAL A 65 -18.60 0.64 20.79
C VAL A 65 -17.16 0.81 21.28
N ILE A 66 -16.32 1.54 20.53
CA ILE A 66 -14.92 1.79 20.89
C ILE A 66 -14.82 2.64 22.17
N VAL A 67 -15.62 3.71 22.29
CA VAL A 67 -15.69 4.53 23.51
C VAL A 67 -16.14 3.68 24.70
N GLN A 68 -17.15 2.84 24.52
CA GLN A 68 -17.61 1.95 25.59
C GLN A 68 -16.53 0.96 26.01
N ALA A 69 -15.79 0.37 25.07
CA ALA A 69 -14.66 -0.51 25.36
C ALA A 69 -13.54 0.20 26.13
N ALA A 70 -13.26 1.46 25.81
CA ALA A 70 -12.27 2.27 26.54
C ALA A 70 -12.70 2.50 28.00
N LEU A 71 -13.98 2.82 28.22
CA LEU A 71 -14.53 3.02 29.56
C LEU A 71 -14.51 1.74 30.40
N GLU A 72 -14.94 0.61 29.84
CA GLU A 72 -14.99 -0.69 30.53
C GLU A 72 -13.60 -1.27 30.83
N THR A 73 -12.59 -0.84 30.08
CA THR A 73 -11.21 -1.27 30.29
C THR A 73 -10.42 -0.35 31.21
N GLY A 74 -10.98 0.81 31.56
CA GLY A 74 -10.31 1.83 32.36
C GLY A 74 -9.20 2.56 31.60
N ALA A 75 -9.24 2.54 30.27
CA ALA A 75 -8.36 3.37 29.46
C ALA A 75 -8.63 4.84 29.73
N GLN A 76 -7.57 5.65 29.75
CA GLN A 76 -7.65 7.09 29.99
C GLN A 76 -7.64 7.89 28.69
N ALA A 77 -7.15 7.28 27.61
CA ALA A 77 -7.01 7.89 26.32
C ALA A 77 -7.18 6.86 25.19
N ILE A 78 -7.55 7.36 24.01
CA ILE A 78 -7.70 6.56 22.79
C ILE A 78 -6.70 7.03 21.74
N HIS A 79 -5.84 6.12 21.29
CA HIS A 79 -4.96 6.35 20.16
C HIS A 79 -5.61 5.81 18.88
N PRO A 80 -5.92 6.66 17.89
CA PRO A 80 -6.63 6.23 16.69
C PRO A 80 -5.72 5.57 15.64
N GLY A 81 -4.41 5.77 15.72
CA GLY A 81 -3.50 5.39 14.63
C GLY A 81 -3.78 6.26 13.40
N TYR A 82 -4.00 5.62 12.26
CA TYR A 82 -4.39 6.27 11.00
C TYR A 82 -5.55 5.54 10.32
N GLY A 83 -6.31 6.24 9.48
CA GLY A 83 -7.53 5.69 8.89
C GLY A 83 -8.62 5.42 9.94
N PHE A 84 -9.66 4.67 9.55
CA PHE A 84 -10.85 4.44 10.37
C PHE A 84 -11.42 5.75 10.96
N LEU A 85 -11.32 5.92 12.28
CA LEU A 85 -11.89 7.06 13.01
C LEU A 85 -10.85 8.17 13.31
N SER A 86 -9.61 8.06 12.82
CA SER A 86 -8.54 9.01 13.15
C SER A 86 -8.81 10.46 12.73
N GLU A 87 -9.62 10.64 11.69
CA GLU A 87 -9.97 11.96 11.14
C GLU A 87 -11.48 12.20 11.22
N ASN A 88 -12.18 11.53 12.16
CA ASN A 88 -13.61 11.71 12.37
C ASN A 88 -13.84 12.69 13.54
N PRO A 89 -14.28 13.94 13.28
CA PRO A 89 -14.44 14.94 14.33
C PRO A 89 -15.59 14.62 15.30
N ASP A 90 -16.59 13.87 14.87
CA ASP A 90 -17.71 13.47 15.73
C ASP A 90 -17.29 12.36 16.69
N PHE A 91 -16.37 11.48 16.27
CA PHE A 91 -15.73 10.52 17.16
C PHE A 91 -14.89 11.22 18.22
N VAL A 92 -14.07 12.21 17.85
CA VAL A 92 -13.28 12.99 18.83
C VAL A 92 -14.20 13.65 19.86
N ALA A 93 -15.29 14.27 19.43
CA ALA A 93 -16.28 14.87 20.33
C ALA A 93 -16.92 13.83 21.28
N ALA A 94 -17.16 12.60 20.81
CA ALA A 94 -17.68 11.52 21.65
C ALA A 94 -16.66 11.02 22.68
N VAL A 95 -15.36 10.96 22.31
CA VAL A 95 -14.27 10.62 23.23
C VAL A 95 -14.15 11.67 24.34
N ASP A 96 -14.16 12.95 23.98
CA ASP A 96 -14.11 14.06 24.93
C ASP A 96 -15.35 14.07 25.86
N ALA A 97 -16.54 13.83 25.31
CA ALA A 97 -17.78 13.76 26.08
C ALA A 97 -17.81 12.58 27.08
N ALA A 98 -17.05 11.52 26.80
CA ALA A 98 -16.86 10.38 27.70
C ALA A 98 -15.79 10.63 28.78
N GLY A 99 -15.13 11.81 28.77
CA GLY A 99 -14.06 12.14 29.71
C GLY A 99 -12.73 11.44 29.42
N LEU A 100 -12.56 10.92 28.20
CA LEU A 100 -11.34 10.30 27.70
C LEU A 100 -10.53 11.32 26.89
N THR A 101 -9.22 11.13 26.80
CA THR A 101 -8.38 11.95 25.91
C THR A 101 -8.28 11.32 24.52
N PHE A 102 -8.62 12.05 23.46
CA PHE A 102 -8.23 11.66 22.10
C PHE A 102 -6.75 12.00 21.86
N ILE A 103 -5.93 11.01 21.49
CA ILE A 103 -4.50 11.22 21.21
C ILE A 103 -4.35 11.67 19.75
N GLY A 104 -4.57 12.95 19.51
CA GLY A 104 -4.55 13.57 18.20
C GLY A 104 -5.08 15.01 18.23
N PRO A 105 -5.39 15.58 17.06
CA PRO A 105 -5.92 16.94 16.97
C PRO A 105 -7.37 17.04 17.48
N SER A 106 -7.81 18.27 17.76
CA SER A 106 -9.18 18.54 18.20
C SER A 106 -10.20 18.31 17.09
N ALA A 107 -11.47 18.07 17.46
CA ALA A 107 -12.56 17.98 16.50
C ALA A 107 -12.70 19.23 15.62
N GLU A 108 -12.37 20.41 16.16
CA GLU A 108 -12.37 21.68 15.42
C GLU A 108 -11.27 21.73 14.36
N ALA A 109 -10.04 21.35 14.71
CA ALA A 109 -8.91 21.30 13.78
C ALA A 109 -9.17 20.29 12.63
N ILE A 110 -9.73 19.13 12.95
CA ILE A 110 -10.12 18.12 11.95
C ILE A 110 -11.20 18.70 11.00
N ARG A 111 -12.23 19.36 11.53
CA ARG A 111 -13.27 19.99 10.69
C ARG A 111 -12.72 21.10 9.81
N ALA A 112 -11.79 21.90 10.32
CA ALA A 112 -11.16 22.99 9.55
C ALA A 112 -10.42 22.46 8.31
N MET A 113 -9.84 21.26 8.38
CA MET A 113 -9.09 20.65 7.28
C MET A 113 -9.92 19.66 6.42
N GLY A 114 -11.13 19.29 6.84
CA GLY A 114 -11.92 18.26 6.17
C GLY A 114 -12.54 18.65 4.82
N LEU A 115 -12.82 19.95 4.60
CA LEU A 115 -13.38 20.45 3.34
C LEU A 115 -12.31 21.20 2.55
N LYS A 116 -12.01 20.73 1.33
CA LYS A 116 -10.90 21.25 0.49
C LYS A 116 -10.96 22.77 0.27
N ASP A 117 -12.15 23.30 -0.03
CA ASP A 117 -12.30 24.72 -0.32
C ASP A 117 -12.10 25.59 0.93
N ALA A 118 -12.65 25.15 2.06
CA ALA A 118 -12.49 25.83 3.35
C ALA A 118 -11.04 25.74 3.86
N ALA A 119 -10.40 24.58 3.71
CA ALA A 119 -9.01 24.38 4.08
C ALA A 119 -8.09 25.28 3.25
N LYS A 120 -8.28 25.35 1.93
CA LYS A 120 -7.50 26.24 1.05
C LYS A 120 -7.65 27.72 1.41
N ALA A 121 -8.88 28.19 1.64
CA ALA A 121 -9.11 29.58 2.04
C ALA A 121 -8.41 29.90 3.37
N LEU A 122 -8.50 29.00 4.35
CA LEU A 122 -7.82 29.15 5.63
C LEU A 122 -6.29 29.14 5.49
N MET A 123 -5.74 28.29 4.63
CA MET A 123 -4.31 28.24 4.34
C MET A 123 -3.82 29.51 3.63
N GLU A 124 -4.60 30.05 2.69
CA GLU A 124 -4.30 31.31 2.03
C GLU A 124 -4.30 32.48 3.04
N GLU A 125 -5.29 32.55 3.93
CA GLU A 125 -5.34 33.52 5.04
C GLU A 125 -4.15 33.38 6.00
N ALA A 126 -3.66 32.16 6.23
CA ALA A 126 -2.49 31.86 7.04
C ALA A 126 -1.15 32.13 6.32
N GLY A 127 -1.17 32.60 5.07
CA GLY A 127 0.03 32.87 4.28
C GLY A 127 0.78 31.61 3.86
N VAL A 128 0.06 30.50 3.67
CA VAL A 128 0.58 29.26 3.12
C VAL A 128 0.33 29.29 1.60
N PRO A 129 1.37 29.06 0.76
CA PRO A 129 1.19 29.07 -0.68
C PRO A 129 0.15 28.04 -1.15
N VAL A 130 -0.86 28.45 -1.89
CA VAL A 130 -1.85 27.58 -2.55
C VAL A 130 -1.64 27.60 -4.06
N VAL A 131 -2.09 26.55 -4.76
CA VAL A 131 -1.93 26.48 -6.23
C VAL A 131 -2.66 27.67 -6.85
N PRO A 132 -1.99 28.51 -7.69
CA PRO A 132 -2.66 29.61 -8.36
C PRO A 132 -3.84 29.09 -9.17
N GLY A 133 -5.03 29.62 -8.91
CA GLY A 133 -6.24 29.07 -9.48
C GLY A 133 -7.46 29.94 -9.28
N TYR A 134 -8.51 29.60 -10.01
CA TYR A 134 -9.85 30.12 -9.85
C TYR A 134 -10.75 29.05 -9.25
N HIS A 135 -11.32 29.38 -8.09
CA HIS A 135 -12.18 28.51 -7.27
C HIS A 135 -13.54 29.15 -6.96
N GLY A 136 -13.88 30.27 -7.62
CA GLY A 136 -15.10 31.01 -7.32
C GLY A 136 -16.37 30.40 -7.92
N ASP A 137 -17.51 30.90 -7.45
CA ASP A 137 -18.83 30.43 -7.85
C ASP A 137 -19.22 30.84 -9.29
N ASN A 138 -18.47 31.75 -9.93
CA ASN A 138 -18.78 32.19 -11.30
C ASN A 138 -18.30 31.15 -12.32
N GLN A 139 -19.25 30.29 -12.70
CA GLN A 139 -19.06 29.21 -13.65
C GLN A 139 -19.34 29.63 -15.11
N ASP A 140 -19.32 30.91 -15.44
CA ASP A 140 -19.42 31.35 -16.85
C ASP A 140 -18.17 30.91 -17.67
N PRO A 141 -18.32 30.26 -18.84
CA PRO A 141 -17.18 29.83 -19.65
C PRO A 141 -16.21 30.94 -20.05
N GLY A 142 -16.71 32.15 -20.32
CA GLY A 142 -15.88 33.30 -20.66
C GLY A 142 -15.07 33.79 -19.46
N HIS A 143 -15.67 33.79 -18.27
CA HIS A 143 -14.96 34.09 -17.04
C HIS A 143 -13.86 33.07 -16.73
N LEU A 144 -14.15 31.78 -16.86
CA LEU A 144 -13.17 30.72 -16.64
C LEU A 144 -12.01 30.76 -17.65
N ALA A 145 -12.29 31.12 -18.91
CA ALA A 145 -11.25 31.31 -19.93
C ALA A 145 -10.33 32.51 -19.61
N ALA A 146 -10.92 33.62 -19.16
CA ALA A 146 -10.14 34.79 -18.72
C ALA A 146 -9.30 34.48 -17.47
N ALA A 147 -9.83 33.68 -16.54
CA ALA A 147 -9.06 33.21 -15.39
C ALA A 147 -7.89 32.31 -15.80
N ALA A 148 -8.11 31.38 -16.73
CA ALA A 148 -7.05 30.54 -17.30
C ALA A 148 -5.94 31.37 -17.97
N GLU A 149 -6.32 32.43 -18.68
CA GLU A 149 -5.37 33.35 -19.30
C GLU A 149 -4.57 34.16 -18.26
N ALA A 150 -5.22 34.60 -17.17
CA ALA A 150 -4.55 35.28 -16.07
C ALA A 150 -3.58 34.38 -15.29
N ILE A 151 -3.94 33.10 -15.08
CA ILE A 151 -3.05 32.09 -14.46
C ILE A 151 -1.88 31.74 -15.39
N GLY A 152 -2.13 31.77 -16.69
CA GLY A 152 -1.18 31.43 -17.74
C GLY A 152 -1.10 29.92 -18.00
N TYR A 153 -1.14 29.54 -19.27
CA TYR A 153 -1.06 28.14 -19.71
C TYR A 153 0.33 27.51 -19.45
N PRO A 154 0.42 26.18 -19.26
CA PRO A 154 -0.69 25.24 -19.18
C PRO A 154 -1.48 25.37 -17.85
N VAL A 155 -2.78 25.09 -17.94
CA VAL A 155 -3.71 25.03 -16.79
C VAL A 155 -4.38 23.67 -16.70
N LEU A 156 -4.94 23.36 -15.53
CA LEU A 156 -5.66 22.14 -15.24
C LEU A 156 -7.10 22.50 -14.85
N ILE A 157 -8.06 22.04 -15.64
CA ILE A 157 -9.48 22.11 -15.27
C ILE A 157 -9.76 20.88 -14.41
N LYS A 158 -10.37 21.04 -13.23
CA LYS A 158 -10.81 19.94 -12.35
C LYS A 158 -12.27 20.12 -11.96
N ALA A 159 -12.99 19.04 -11.72
CA ALA A 159 -14.31 19.11 -11.11
C ALA A 159 -14.20 19.59 -9.64
N VAL A 160 -15.16 20.42 -9.20
CA VAL A 160 -15.28 20.83 -7.79
C VAL A 160 -15.68 19.63 -6.91
N ALA A 161 -16.61 18.82 -7.42
CA ALA A 161 -17.02 17.59 -6.77
C ALA A 161 -16.19 16.40 -7.28
N GLY A 162 -15.72 15.55 -6.36
CA GLY A 162 -15.06 14.28 -6.68
C GLY A 162 -13.58 14.20 -6.30
N GLY A 163 -13.01 12.99 -6.42
CA GLY A 163 -11.62 12.67 -6.15
C GLY A 163 -11.07 11.65 -7.15
N GLY A 164 -9.75 11.39 -7.13
CA GLY A 164 -9.12 10.36 -7.96
C GLY A 164 -8.97 10.73 -9.44
N GLY A 165 -8.91 12.02 -9.77
CA GLY A 165 -8.53 12.51 -11.09
C GLY A 165 -9.57 12.43 -12.21
N LYS A 166 -10.79 11.96 -11.91
CA LYS A 166 -11.92 11.99 -12.84
C LYS A 166 -12.35 13.44 -13.11
N GLY A 167 -12.62 13.77 -14.37
CA GLY A 167 -12.99 15.13 -14.79
C GLY A 167 -11.82 16.13 -14.84
N MET A 168 -10.57 15.67 -14.78
CA MET A 168 -9.40 16.54 -14.96
C MET A 168 -9.01 16.68 -16.43
N ARG A 169 -8.71 17.90 -16.89
CA ARG A 169 -8.22 18.18 -18.24
C ARG A 169 -7.06 19.16 -18.21
N GLN A 170 -5.90 18.73 -18.68
CA GLN A 170 -4.81 19.65 -18.98
C GLN A 170 -5.18 20.45 -20.24
N VAL A 171 -4.97 21.76 -20.18
CA VAL A 171 -5.16 22.67 -21.30
C VAL A 171 -3.85 23.40 -21.53
N THR A 172 -3.32 23.32 -22.75
CA THR A 172 -1.99 23.89 -23.06
C THR A 172 -2.05 25.23 -23.77
N SER A 173 -3.22 25.58 -24.33
CA SER A 173 -3.44 26.83 -25.07
C SER A 173 -4.87 27.35 -24.93
N ALA A 174 -5.06 28.65 -25.15
CA ALA A 174 -6.38 29.27 -25.10
C ALA A 174 -7.38 28.68 -26.11
N SER A 175 -6.89 28.22 -27.26
CA SER A 175 -7.73 27.59 -28.29
C SER A 175 -8.34 26.26 -27.87
N GLU A 176 -7.71 25.53 -26.95
CA GLU A 176 -8.18 24.24 -26.45
C GLU A 176 -9.18 24.36 -25.29
N PHE A 177 -9.26 25.54 -24.66
CA PHE A 177 -9.94 25.70 -23.38
C PHE A 177 -11.44 25.41 -23.45
N ALA A 178 -12.13 25.88 -24.49
CA ALA A 178 -13.57 25.72 -24.61
C ALA A 178 -13.99 24.24 -24.70
N ASP A 179 -13.27 23.45 -25.52
CA ASP A 179 -13.54 22.03 -25.72
C ASP A 179 -13.19 21.22 -24.46
N ALA A 180 -12.05 21.53 -23.83
CA ALA A 180 -11.63 20.90 -22.59
C ALA A 180 -12.61 21.18 -21.44
N LEU A 181 -13.11 22.42 -21.33
CA LEU A 181 -14.11 22.81 -20.33
C LEU A 181 -15.43 22.05 -20.54
N ALA A 182 -15.92 21.97 -21.77
CA ALA A 182 -17.14 21.22 -22.09
C ALA A 182 -17.00 19.73 -21.73
N SER A 183 -15.85 19.13 -22.05
CA SER A 183 -15.53 17.74 -21.69
C SER A 183 -15.49 17.51 -20.19
N ALA A 184 -14.76 18.37 -19.44
CA ALA A 184 -14.64 18.27 -17.99
C ALA A 184 -16.00 18.40 -17.28
N ARG A 185 -16.84 19.35 -17.71
CA ARG A 185 -18.20 19.52 -17.19
C ARG A 185 -19.11 18.33 -17.47
N GLY A 186 -19.04 17.79 -18.68
CA GLY A 186 -19.82 16.60 -19.05
C GLY A 186 -19.48 15.40 -18.17
N GLU A 187 -18.19 15.17 -17.93
CA GLU A 187 -17.72 14.11 -17.05
C GLU A 187 -18.11 14.36 -15.58
N ALA A 188 -17.91 15.58 -15.08
CA ALA A 188 -18.25 15.95 -13.70
C ALA A 188 -19.76 15.79 -13.43
N ARG A 189 -20.61 16.24 -14.36
CA ARG A 189 -22.07 16.05 -14.28
C ARG A 189 -22.46 14.58 -14.25
N THR A 190 -21.84 13.77 -15.10
CA THR A 190 -22.15 12.33 -15.21
C THR A 190 -21.68 11.57 -13.97
N ALA A 191 -20.50 11.92 -13.44
CA ALA A 191 -19.88 11.21 -12.33
C ALA A 191 -20.39 11.67 -10.95
N PHE A 192 -20.72 12.95 -10.79
CA PHE A 192 -20.95 13.57 -9.48
C PHE A 192 -22.25 14.38 -9.39
N GLY A 193 -23.01 14.50 -10.49
CA GLY A 193 -24.23 15.32 -10.54
C GLY A 193 -23.97 16.82 -10.39
N ASN A 194 -22.71 17.26 -10.41
CA ASN A 194 -22.27 18.64 -10.26
C ASN A 194 -21.30 18.98 -11.41
N ASP A 195 -21.61 20.03 -12.17
CA ASP A 195 -20.81 20.48 -13.32
C ASP A 195 -19.92 21.68 -13.02
N ALA A 196 -19.84 22.11 -11.75
CA ALA A 196 -18.90 23.13 -11.33
C ALA A 196 -17.45 22.63 -11.47
N VAL A 197 -16.59 23.49 -12.00
CA VAL A 197 -15.16 23.23 -12.17
C VAL A 197 -14.33 24.32 -11.53
N LEU A 198 -13.08 23.98 -11.26
CA LEU A 198 -12.00 24.88 -10.87
C LEU A 198 -10.88 24.85 -11.91
N VAL A 199 -10.19 25.98 -12.07
CA VAL A 199 -9.08 26.13 -13.02
C VAL A 199 -7.83 26.42 -12.21
N GLU A 200 -6.84 25.54 -12.27
CA GLU A 200 -5.58 25.67 -11.52
C GLU A 200 -4.38 25.72 -12.45
N LYS A 201 -3.27 26.28 -11.97
CA LYS A 201 -1.99 26.15 -12.67
C LYS A 201 -1.65 24.66 -12.82
N TYR A 202 -1.26 24.26 -14.02
CA TYR A 202 -0.77 22.89 -14.25
C TYR A 202 0.68 22.78 -13.76
N VAL A 203 0.93 21.83 -12.86
CA VAL A 203 2.27 21.49 -12.36
C VAL A 203 2.88 20.47 -13.32
N ALA A 204 3.94 20.86 -14.04
CA ALA A 204 4.46 20.06 -15.15
C ALA A 204 5.28 18.85 -14.69
N LYS A 205 6.12 19.00 -13.65
CA LYS A 205 6.84 17.90 -13.04
C LYS A 205 6.50 17.80 -11.55
N PRO A 206 5.31 17.26 -11.22
CA PRO A 206 4.80 17.22 -9.85
C PRO A 206 5.60 16.25 -8.98
N ARG A 207 6.20 16.77 -7.92
CA ARG A 207 6.67 16.00 -6.77
C ARG A 207 5.72 16.17 -5.59
N HIS A 208 5.36 15.06 -4.97
CA HIS A 208 4.57 15.05 -3.75
C HIS A 208 5.54 15.10 -2.57
N ILE A 209 5.70 16.27 -1.98
CA ILE A 209 6.59 16.49 -0.83
C ILE A 209 5.73 16.95 0.34
N GLU A 210 5.92 16.32 1.49
CA GLU A 210 5.12 16.58 2.66
C GLU A 210 6.00 16.94 3.86
N VAL A 211 5.47 17.72 4.80
CA VAL A 211 6.18 18.13 6.01
C VAL A 211 5.52 17.51 7.22
N GLN A 212 6.30 16.79 8.03
CA GLN A 212 5.86 16.35 9.35
C GLN A 212 5.74 17.57 10.26
N VAL A 213 4.57 17.81 10.82
CA VAL A 213 4.39 18.81 11.88
C VAL A 213 3.99 18.14 13.19
N PHE A 214 4.35 18.79 14.28
CA PHE A 214 3.95 18.38 15.62
C PHE A 214 3.56 19.58 16.44
N GLY A 215 2.31 19.60 16.91
CA GLY A 215 1.77 20.71 17.70
C GLY A 215 1.39 20.30 19.12
N ASP A 216 1.43 21.26 20.05
CA ASP A 216 0.89 21.09 21.41
C ASP A 216 -0.49 21.76 21.62
N GLY A 217 -1.08 22.28 20.54
CA GLY A 217 -2.30 23.09 20.55
C GLY A 217 -2.05 24.60 20.63
N THR A 218 -0.81 25.02 20.90
CA THR A 218 -0.43 26.44 20.96
C THR A 218 0.75 26.79 20.06
N ARG A 219 1.75 25.91 20.00
CA ARG A 219 2.93 26.03 19.13
C ARG A 219 3.07 24.77 18.30
N ALA A 220 3.74 24.89 17.16
CA ALA A 220 4.14 23.74 16.36
C ALA A 220 5.61 23.79 15.95
N VAL A 221 6.18 22.61 15.70
CA VAL A 221 7.49 22.42 15.07
C VAL A 221 7.32 21.53 13.84
N HIS A 222 8.24 21.64 12.88
CA HIS A 222 8.34 20.69 11.78
C HIS A 222 9.51 19.72 12.00
N LEU A 223 9.27 18.44 11.72
CA LEU A 223 10.27 17.37 11.73
C LEU A 223 10.69 17.03 10.29
N PHE A 224 10.99 18.10 9.54
CA PHE A 224 11.45 18.07 8.15
C PHE A 224 10.45 17.43 7.16
N GLU A 225 10.92 17.26 5.93
CA GLU A 225 10.13 16.80 4.81
C GLU A 225 10.34 15.32 4.44
N ARG A 226 9.32 14.74 3.80
CA ARG A 226 9.37 13.45 3.11
C ARG A 226 8.99 13.65 1.64
N ASP A 227 9.58 12.85 0.76
CA ASP A 227 9.14 12.74 -0.63
C ASP A 227 8.37 11.43 -0.82
N CYS A 228 7.12 11.56 -1.25
CA CYS A 228 6.18 10.47 -1.50
C CYS A 228 5.78 10.40 -2.97
N SER A 229 6.61 10.93 -3.88
CA SER A 229 6.32 11.02 -5.31
C SER A 229 6.20 9.65 -5.97
N LEU A 230 6.87 8.62 -5.45
CA LEU A 230 6.71 7.25 -5.95
C LEU A 230 5.38 6.66 -5.49
N GLN A 231 4.34 7.00 -6.25
CA GLN A 231 2.97 6.57 -6.03
C GLN A 231 2.37 5.96 -7.30
N ARG A 232 1.45 5.02 -7.11
CA ARG A 232 0.71 4.33 -8.16
C ARG A 232 -0.77 4.59 -7.98
N ARG A 233 -1.43 5.23 -8.95
CA ARG A 233 -2.87 5.57 -8.86
C ARG A 233 -3.24 6.23 -7.51
N HIS A 234 -2.39 7.16 -7.05
CA HIS A 234 -2.50 7.87 -5.76
C HIS A 234 -2.21 7.04 -4.49
N GLN A 235 -1.78 5.78 -4.63
CA GLN A 235 -1.28 4.98 -3.51
C GLN A 235 0.23 5.15 -3.40
N LYS A 236 0.73 5.65 -2.26
CA LYS A 236 2.17 5.77 -1.97
C LYS A 236 2.81 4.36 -1.89
N VAL A 237 4.00 4.20 -2.48
CA VAL A 237 4.67 2.89 -2.66
C VAL A 237 6.03 2.86 -1.97
N ILE A 238 6.88 3.86 -2.28
CA ILE A 238 8.18 4.07 -1.64
C ILE A 238 8.26 5.54 -1.23
N GLU A 239 8.63 5.77 0.01
CA GLU A 239 8.79 7.08 0.63
C GLU A 239 10.24 7.28 1.05
N GLU A 240 10.70 8.52 1.03
CA GLU A 240 12.06 8.86 1.47
C GLU A 240 12.13 10.15 2.28
N ALA A 241 13.07 10.20 3.21
CA ALA A 241 13.39 11.40 3.98
C ALA A 241 14.91 11.56 4.07
N PRO A 242 15.46 12.77 3.90
CA PRO A 242 14.81 13.97 3.36
C PRO A 242 14.47 13.86 1.86
N ALA A 243 13.76 14.85 1.31
CA ALA A 243 13.44 14.87 -0.11
C ALA A 243 14.70 15.12 -0.97
N PRO A 244 14.92 14.38 -2.07
CA PRO A 244 16.13 14.52 -2.88
C PRO A 244 16.21 15.91 -3.54
N GLY A 245 17.38 16.54 -3.45
CA GLY A 245 17.61 17.88 -4.01
C GLY A 245 17.05 19.03 -3.16
N MET A 246 16.52 18.77 -1.96
CA MET A 246 15.93 19.80 -1.11
C MET A 246 16.99 20.77 -0.56
N THR A 247 16.89 22.04 -0.93
CA THR A 247 17.79 23.10 -0.48
C THR A 247 17.41 23.60 0.92
N GLU A 248 18.37 24.21 1.62
CA GLU A 248 18.10 24.81 2.94
C GLU A 248 17.04 25.91 2.88
N GLU A 249 17.07 26.74 1.84
CA GLU A 249 16.08 27.81 1.61
C GLU A 249 14.68 27.26 1.43
N MET A 250 14.50 26.29 0.52
CA MET A 250 13.17 25.71 0.28
C MET A 250 12.66 24.95 1.51
N ARG A 251 13.54 24.23 2.22
CA ARG A 251 13.19 23.56 3.47
C ARG A 251 12.73 24.54 4.53
N ALA A 252 13.42 25.68 4.68
CA ALA A 252 13.05 26.71 5.63
C ALA A 252 11.68 27.31 5.30
N GLU A 253 11.44 27.67 4.04
CA GLU A 253 10.16 28.25 3.60
C GLU A 253 8.99 27.26 3.72
N MET A 254 9.18 26.02 3.25
CA MET A 254 8.14 24.99 3.29
C MET A 254 7.87 24.53 4.72
N GLY A 255 8.92 24.39 5.55
CA GLY A 255 8.81 24.10 6.97
C GLY A 255 8.06 25.19 7.74
N ALA A 256 8.41 26.46 7.50
CA ALA A 256 7.72 27.60 8.11
C ALA A 256 6.25 27.69 7.66
N ALA A 257 5.97 27.41 6.38
CA ALA A 257 4.60 27.35 5.88
C ALA A 257 3.78 26.24 6.56
N ALA A 258 4.37 25.05 6.75
CA ALA A 258 3.72 23.95 7.44
C ALA A 258 3.45 24.24 8.93
N VAL A 259 4.38 24.90 9.62
CA VAL A 259 4.19 25.35 11.01
C VAL A 259 3.06 26.38 11.09
N ARG A 260 3.03 27.39 10.19
CA ARG A 260 1.92 28.36 10.13
C ARG A 260 0.57 27.68 9.89
N ALA A 261 0.51 26.70 8.99
CA ALA A 261 -0.69 25.91 8.74
C ALA A 261 -1.20 25.22 10.03
N ALA A 262 -0.30 24.57 10.77
CA ALA A 262 -0.64 23.88 12.01
C ALA A 262 -1.07 24.86 13.12
N GLU A 263 -0.37 25.97 13.29
CA GLU A 263 -0.69 26.97 14.32
C GLU A 263 -2.02 27.70 14.03
N ALA A 264 -2.35 27.94 12.75
CA ALA A 264 -3.60 28.59 12.34
C ALA A 264 -4.86 27.84 12.79
N ILE A 265 -4.76 26.53 13.00
CA ILE A 265 -5.87 25.68 13.47
C ILE A 265 -5.70 25.17 14.91
N GLY A 266 -4.72 25.70 15.66
CA GLY A 266 -4.43 25.23 17.01
C GLY A 266 -4.12 23.74 17.05
N TYR A 267 -3.35 23.24 16.08
CA TYR A 267 -3.15 21.81 15.88
C TYR A 267 -2.42 21.16 17.06
N LYS A 268 -2.84 19.94 17.43
CA LYS A 268 -2.26 19.14 18.52
C LYS A 268 -1.93 17.72 18.06
N GLY A 269 -0.78 17.21 18.47
CA GLY A 269 -0.27 15.90 18.09
C GLY A 269 0.50 15.92 16.77
N ALA A 270 0.70 14.74 16.17
CA ALA A 270 1.34 14.58 14.88
C ALA A 270 0.37 14.91 13.74
N GLY A 271 0.85 15.63 12.74
CA GLY A 271 0.11 15.94 11.51
C GLY A 271 1.06 16.02 10.32
N THR A 272 0.51 16.04 9.12
CA THR A 272 1.34 16.18 7.91
C THR A 272 0.70 17.16 6.95
N VAL A 273 1.47 18.16 6.55
CA VAL A 273 1.06 19.14 5.55
C VAL A 273 1.63 18.67 4.22
N GLU A 274 0.76 18.31 3.28
CA GLU A 274 1.12 17.80 1.96
C GLU A 274 1.22 18.95 0.96
N PHE A 275 2.32 19.00 0.22
CA PHE A 275 2.57 19.98 -0.84
C PHE A 275 2.76 19.28 -2.20
N ILE A 276 2.27 19.94 -3.24
CA ILE A 276 2.67 19.67 -4.62
C ILE A 276 3.77 20.65 -5.01
N VAL A 277 4.88 20.11 -5.49
CA VAL A 277 6.05 20.89 -5.88
C VAL A 277 6.28 20.75 -7.37
N ASP A 278 6.49 21.88 -8.06
CA ASP A 278 6.88 21.88 -9.46
C ASP A 278 8.41 21.77 -9.59
N ALA A 279 8.88 20.57 -9.94
CA ALA A 279 10.30 20.27 -10.08
C ALA A 279 10.84 20.49 -11.51
N SER A 280 10.08 21.13 -12.41
CA SER A 280 10.49 21.32 -13.81
C SER A 280 11.80 22.09 -13.98
N ASP A 281 12.09 23.02 -13.07
CA ASP A 281 13.34 23.81 -13.04
C ASP A 281 14.15 23.54 -11.75
N GLY A 282 14.07 22.30 -11.23
CA GLY A 282 14.59 21.94 -9.92
C GLY A 282 13.70 22.42 -8.76
N LEU A 283 14.12 22.13 -7.53
CA LEU A 283 13.39 22.51 -6.33
C LEU A 283 13.59 24.00 -6.02
N ARG A 284 12.50 24.76 -5.99
CA ARG A 284 12.50 26.21 -5.74
C ARG A 284 11.47 26.59 -4.68
N ALA A 285 11.86 27.52 -3.81
CA ALA A 285 11.01 28.00 -2.71
C ALA A 285 9.75 28.77 -3.18
N ASP A 286 9.68 29.22 -4.43
CA ASP A 286 8.50 29.90 -5.00
C ASP A 286 7.54 28.94 -5.75
N ARG A 287 7.81 27.63 -5.73
CA ARG A 287 7.09 26.63 -6.53
C ARG A 287 6.63 25.40 -5.76
N PHE A 288 6.21 25.61 -4.52
CA PHE A 288 5.49 24.61 -3.73
C PHE A 288 4.11 25.14 -3.36
N TYR A 289 3.12 24.26 -3.31
CA TYR A 289 1.73 24.65 -3.11
C TYR A 289 1.02 23.63 -2.22
N PHE A 290 0.27 24.13 -1.24
CA PHE A 290 -0.53 23.32 -0.32
C PHE A 290 -1.55 22.48 -1.09
N MET A 291 -1.60 21.19 -0.77
CA MET A 291 -2.63 20.28 -1.26
C MET A 291 -3.69 20.06 -0.20
N GLU A 292 -3.26 19.53 0.95
CA GLU A 292 -4.11 19.18 2.07
C GLU A 292 -3.27 18.99 3.34
N MET A 293 -3.93 18.89 4.47
CA MET A 293 -3.31 18.53 5.74
C MET A 293 -3.98 17.28 6.27
N ASN A 294 -3.20 16.21 6.43
CA ASN A 294 -3.67 14.98 7.05
C ASN A 294 -3.59 15.15 8.57
N THR A 295 -4.74 15.03 9.22
CA THR A 295 -4.92 15.37 10.63
C THR A 295 -4.66 14.18 11.55
N ARG A 296 -3.56 13.47 11.27
CA ARG A 296 -3.18 12.20 11.91
C ARG A 296 -1.68 11.91 11.74
N LEU A 297 -1.21 10.88 12.42
CA LEU A 297 0.07 10.25 12.10
C LEU A 297 0.02 9.67 10.68
N GLN A 298 1.07 9.89 9.87
CA GLN A 298 1.17 9.29 8.54
C GLN A 298 1.71 7.86 8.61
N VAL A 299 1.42 7.06 7.59
CA VAL A 299 1.87 5.66 7.51
C VAL A 299 3.40 5.61 7.47
N GLU A 300 3.96 6.50 6.66
CA GLU A 300 5.36 6.77 6.34
C GLU A 300 6.10 7.63 7.36
N HIS A 301 5.53 7.82 8.56
CA HIS A 301 6.25 8.48 9.66
C HIS A 301 7.61 7.83 10.00
N PRO A 302 7.85 6.51 9.86
CA PRO A 302 9.14 5.89 10.21
C PRO A 302 10.35 6.48 9.49
N VAL A 303 10.22 6.98 8.25
CA VAL A 303 11.38 7.63 7.58
C VAL A 303 11.73 8.96 8.24
N THR A 304 10.74 9.68 8.79
CA THR A 304 11.01 10.88 9.61
C THR A 304 11.66 10.49 10.93
N GLU A 305 11.19 9.44 11.60
CA GLU A 305 11.80 8.96 12.85
C GLU A 305 13.26 8.54 12.64
N ALA A 306 13.56 7.85 11.54
CA ALA A 306 14.90 7.38 11.21
C ALA A 306 15.90 8.54 11.04
N VAL A 307 15.51 9.61 10.35
CA VAL A 307 16.43 10.76 10.11
C VAL A 307 16.47 11.79 11.24
N THR A 308 15.50 11.74 12.17
CA THR A 308 15.43 12.70 13.29
C THR A 308 15.80 12.08 14.64
N GLY A 309 15.70 10.76 14.77
CA GLY A 309 15.82 10.05 16.05
C GLY A 309 14.63 10.29 17.00
N VAL A 310 13.53 10.86 16.51
CA VAL A 310 12.33 11.16 17.31
C VAL A 310 11.31 10.04 17.15
N ASP A 311 10.83 9.48 18.26
CA ASP A 311 9.64 8.63 18.27
C ASP A 311 8.38 9.53 18.30
N LEU A 312 7.65 9.55 17.19
CA LEU A 312 6.49 10.41 17.01
C LEU A 312 5.30 9.93 17.86
N VAL A 313 5.17 8.63 18.09
CA VAL A 313 4.13 8.07 18.97
C VAL A 313 4.41 8.45 20.42
N GLU A 314 5.67 8.44 20.84
CA GLU A 314 6.06 8.89 22.19
C GLU A 314 5.65 10.34 22.41
N TRP A 315 5.95 11.22 21.43
CA TRP A 315 5.54 12.62 21.49
C TRP A 315 4.02 12.77 21.52
N GLN A 316 3.27 11.94 20.78
CA GLN A 316 1.80 11.96 20.81
C GLN A 316 1.27 11.65 22.21
N LEU A 317 1.83 10.65 22.88
CA LEU A 317 1.43 10.28 24.24
C LEU A 317 1.75 11.38 25.26
N ARG A 318 2.95 11.97 25.20
CA ARG A 318 3.38 13.07 26.09
C ARG A 318 2.49 14.30 25.95
N VAL A 319 2.30 14.78 24.73
CA VAL A 319 1.50 15.98 24.45
C VAL A 319 0.02 15.75 24.74
N ALA A 320 -0.52 14.56 24.44
CA ALA A 320 -1.88 14.20 24.84
C ALA A 320 -2.04 14.16 26.36
N ALA A 321 -1.01 13.74 27.11
CA ALA A 321 -0.98 13.77 28.57
C ALA A 321 -0.77 15.18 29.18
N GLY A 322 -0.67 16.22 28.35
CA GLY A 322 -0.57 17.62 28.76
C GLY A 322 0.85 18.17 28.89
N GLU A 323 1.87 17.43 28.44
CA GLU A 323 3.23 17.96 28.32
C GLU A 323 3.32 18.97 27.16
N ALA A 324 4.28 19.89 27.24
CA ALA A 324 4.66 20.75 26.12
C ALA A 324 5.46 19.96 25.07
N LEU A 325 5.75 20.58 23.93
CA LEU A 325 6.67 20.01 22.94
C LEU A 325 8.02 19.63 23.60
N PRO A 326 8.50 18.38 23.44
CA PRO A 326 9.75 17.93 24.05
C PRO A 326 11.01 18.65 23.55
N MET A 327 10.98 19.21 22.34
CA MET A 327 12.09 19.93 21.72
C MET A 327 11.60 21.17 20.94
N GLY A 328 12.42 22.21 20.91
CA GLY A 328 12.28 23.36 20.00
C GLY A 328 12.75 23.06 18.56
N GLN A 329 12.42 23.95 17.63
CA GLN A 329 12.77 23.79 16.21
C GLN A 329 14.28 23.73 15.97
N GLU A 330 15.05 24.46 16.78
CA GLU A 330 16.51 24.56 16.75
C GLU A 330 17.23 23.32 17.33
N GLU A 331 16.52 22.50 18.10
CA GLU A 331 17.06 21.27 18.70
C GLU A 331 16.90 20.07 17.77
N LEU A 332 15.92 20.13 16.84
CA LEU A 332 15.66 19.08 15.85
C LEU A 332 16.80 18.99 14.84
N ARG A 333 17.25 17.76 14.59
CA ARG A 333 18.34 17.46 13.65
C ARG A 333 17.84 16.57 12.52
N LEU A 334 18.49 16.72 11.38
CA LEU A 334 18.30 15.90 10.20
C LEU A 334 19.62 15.21 9.89
N GLU A 335 19.69 13.90 10.14
CA GLU A 335 20.89 13.09 9.97
C GLU A 335 20.63 11.93 8.99
N GLY A 336 21.55 11.76 8.03
CA GLY A 336 21.48 10.67 7.06
C GLY A 336 20.30 10.77 6.09
N HIS A 337 19.84 9.61 5.64
CA HIS A 337 18.73 9.43 4.70
C HIS A 337 18.02 8.11 5.00
N ALA A 338 16.71 8.07 4.86
CA ALA A 338 15.89 6.90 5.08
C ALA A 338 14.95 6.64 3.90
N PHE A 339 14.64 5.36 3.69
CA PHE A 339 13.63 4.90 2.75
C PHE A 339 12.67 3.96 3.47
N GLU A 340 11.40 4.03 3.08
CA GLU A 340 10.37 3.06 3.42
C GLU A 340 9.77 2.49 2.13
N ALA A 341 9.51 1.19 2.13
CA ALA A 341 8.77 0.52 1.06
C ALA A 341 7.56 -0.21 1.65
N ARG A 342 6.39 0.00 1.07
CA ARG A 342 5.14 -0.67 1.48
C ARG A 342 5.01 -2.03 0.79
N LEU A 343 5.27 -3.09 1.54
CA LEU A 343 5.09 -4.46 1.10
C LEU A 343 3.61 -4.85 1.19
N TYR A 344 2.98 -5.06 0.04
CA TYR A 344 1.57 -5.46 -0.08
C TYR A 344 1.42 -6.87 -0.64
N ALA A 345 0.36 -7.54 -0.21
CA ALA A 345 -0.18 -8.71 -0.90
C ALA A 345 -0.98 -8.26 -2.14
N GLU A 346 -0.27 -8.09 -3.26
CA GLU A 346 -0.83 -7.70 -4.55
C GLU A 346 -0.27 -8.57 -5.68
N ASP A 347 -1.11 -8.94 -6.64
CA ASP A 347 -0.75 -9.63 -7.87
C ASP A 347 -0.33 -8.62 -8.93
N VAL A 348 0.96 -8.25 -8.94
CA VAL A 348 1.52 -7.22 -9.84
C VAL A 348 1.24 -7.52 -11.33
N PRO A 349 1.52 -8.74 -11.88
CA PRO A 349 1.22 -9.06 -13.26
C PRO A 349 -0.26 -8.91 -13.65
N LYS A 350 -1.19 -9.11 -12.70
CA LYS A 350 -2.63 -8.90 -12.93
C LYS A 350 -3.11 -7.46 -12.68
N GLY A 351 -2.19 -6.49 -12.68
CA GLY A 351 -2.54 -5.09 -12.43
C GLY A 351 -2.66 -4.75 -10.95
N PHE A 352 -1.87 -5.44 -10.11
CA PHE A 352 -1.80 -5.31 -8.65
C PHE A 352 -3.16 -5.55 -7.98
N LEU A 353 -3.86 -6.59 -8.41
CA LEU A 353 -5.08 -6.98 -7.71
C LEU A 353 -4.70 -7.42 -6.29
N PRO A 354 -5.39 -6.93 -5.25
CA PRO A 354 -5.17 -7.40 -3.89
C PRO A 354 -5.30 -8.93 -3.79
N ALA A 355 -4.41 -9.51 -3.01
CA ALA A 355 -4.36 -10.95 -2.77
C ALA A 355 -4.65 -11.26 -1.31
N THR A 356 -5.42 -12.33 -1.10
CA THR A 356 -5.66 -12.92 0.22
C THR A 356 -4.95 -14.26 0.31
N GLY A 357 -4.79 -14.77 1.53
CA GLY A 357 -4.21 -16.08 1.75
C GLY A 357 -3.47 -16.16 3.07
N THR A 358 -2.92 -17.33 3.37
CA THR A 358 -2.09 -17.54 4.55
C THR A 358 -0.64 -17.23 4.21
N LEU A 359 -0.01 -16.38 5.03
CA LEU A 359 1.42 -16.11 4.96
C LEU A 359 2.19 -17.29 5.57
N ALA A 360 2.25 -18.41 4.87
CA ALA A 360 2.90 -19.62 5.38
C ALA A 360 4.40 -19.42 5.69
N HIS A 361 5.04 -18.47 5.02
CA HIS A 361 6.41 -18.05 5.32
C HIS A 361 6.52 -16.53 5.25
N LEU A 362 7.11 -15.93 6.27
CA LEU A 362 7.41 -14.50 6.30
C LEU A 362 8.70 -14.29 7.09
N ARG A 363 9.71 -13.72 6.44
CA ARG A 363 10.99 -13.40 7.07
C ARG A 363 11.55 -12.11 6.51
N PHE A 364 11.92 -11.21 7.41
CA PHE A 364 12.66 -9.98 7.09
C PHE A 364 14.14 -10.14 7.45
N PRO A 365 15.04 -9.39 6.79
CA PRO A 365 16.44 -9.30 7.19
C PRO A 365 16.59 -8.73 8.60
N GLY A 366 17.59 -9.19 9.35
CA GLY A 366 17.76 -8.81 10.76
C GLY A 366 18.30 -7.41 11.02
N ASP A 367 18.86 -6.75 10.00
CA ASP A 367 19.43 -5.40 10.05
C ASP A 367 18.50 -4.31 9.49
N VAL A 368 17.20 -4.63 9.39
CA VAL A 368 16.16 -3.77 8.79
C VAL A 368 15.01 -3.59 9.78
N ARG A 369 14.46 -2.37 9.86
CA ARG A 369 13.22 -2.13 10.61
C ARG A 369 12.05 -2.59 9.74
N ALA A 370 11.25 -3.52 10.25
CA ALA A 370 10.06 -4.03 9.57
C ALA A 370 8.83 -3.87 10.46
N ASP A 371 8.08 -2.78 10.24
CA ASP A 371 6.84 -2.52 10.96
C ASP A 371 5.74 -3.40 10.32
N SER A 372 5.30 -4.45 11.02
CA SER A 372 4.34 -5.43 10.48
C SER A 372 3.26 -5.81 11.48
N GLY A 373 2.03 -5.92 10.97
CA GLY A 373 0.84 -6.37 11.69
C GLY A 373 0.54 -7.86 11.55
N VAL A 374 1.37 -8.60 10.80
CA VAL A 374 1.19 -10.01 10.49
C VAL A 374 2.47 -10.80 10.77
N ARG A 375 2.35 -12.12 10.86
CA ARG A 375 3.44 -13.07 11.11
C ARG A 375 3.30 -14.25 10.17
N ALA A 376 4.35 -15.08 10.10
CA ALA A 376 4.24 -16.38 9.48
C ALA A 376 3.08 -17.19 10.14
N GLY A 377 2.18 -17.72 9.32
CA GLY A 377 0.95 -18.40 9.73
C GLY A 377 -0.30 -17.53 9.76
N ASP A 378 -0.18 -16.19 9.81
CA ASP A 378 -1.34 -15.30 9.82
C ASP A 378 -2.03 -15.27 8.44
N GLN A 379 -3.33 -15.00 8.43
CA GLN A 379 -4.13 -14.87 7.21
C GLN A 379 -4.30 -13.39 6.81
N ILE A 380 -4.10 -13.11 5.53
CA ILE A 380 -4.51 -11.85 4.90
C ILE A 380 -5.98 -12.00 4.50
N SER A 381 -6.85 -11.38 5.27
CA SER A 381 -8.30 -11.39 5.04
C SER A 381 -8.72 -10.38 3.95
N PRO A 382 -9.85 -10.59 3.26
CA PRO A 382 -10.37 -9.64 2.26
C PRO A 382 -10.95 -8.34 2.86
N TRP A 383 -11.14 -8.28 4.19
CA TRP A 383 -11.89 -7.22 4.87
C TRP A 383 -11.12 -5.90 5.05
N TYR A 384 -9.79 -5.96 4.95
CA TYR A 384 -8.91 -4.86 5.34
C TYR A 384 -7.84 -4.57 4.30
N ASP A 385 -6.92 -3.66 4.62
CA ASP A 385 -5.80 -3.29 3.77
C ASP A 385 -4.79 -4.45 3.58
N PRO A 386 -4.23 -4.67 2.37
CA PRO A 386 -3.34 -5.81 2.08
C PRO A 386 -1.90 -5.60 2.50
N MET A 387 -1.56 -4.50 3.19
CA MET A 387 -0.19 -4.22 3.60
C MET A 387 0.29 -5.27 4.61
N ILE A 388 1.36 -5.97 4.23
CA ILE A 388 2.05 -6.97 5.06
C ILE A 388 2.98 -6.25 6.02
N ALA A 389 3.78 -5.32 5.51
CA ALA A 389 4.76 -4.59 6.31
C ALA A 389 5.22 -3.29 5.62
N LYS A 390 5.79 -2.41 6.43
CA LYS A 390 6.65 -1.33 5.96
C LYS A 390 8.10 -1.76 6.18
N VAL A 391 8.90 -1.77 5.11
CA VAL A 391 10.32 -2.12 5.15
C VAL A 391 11.13 -0.84 5.16
N ILE A 392 11.77 -0.53 6.29
CA ILE A 392 12.43 0.75 6.54
C ILE A 392 13.93 0.56 6.71
N VAL A 393 14.69 1.35 5.97
CA VAL A 393 16.15 1.39 6.05
C VAL A 393 16.65 2.81 6.18
N GLU A 394 17.82 2.96 6.78
CA GLU A 394 18.53 4.23 6.88
C GLU A 394 19.99 4.08 6.41
N GLY A 395 20.62 5.20 6.10
CA GLY A 395 22.04 5.24 5.76
C GLY A 395 22.60 6.66 5.85
N PRO A 396 23.94 6.81 5.91
CA PRO A 396 24.58 8.13 6.00
C PRO A 396 24.40 8.99 4.74
N THR A 397 24.04 8.37 3.62
CA THR A 397 23.72 9.06 2.36
C THR A 397 22.55 8.36 1.67
N ARG A 398 21.82 9.09 0.82
CA ARG A 398 20.75 8.54 -0.02
C ARG A 398 21.17 7.29 -0.78
N ALA A 399 22.33 7.31 -1.43
CA ALA A 399 22.83 6.18 -2.21
C ALA A 399 23.08 4.92 -1.34
N VAL A 400 23.60 5.09 -0.12
CA VAL A 400 23.81 3.97 0.79
C VAL A 400 22.47 3.44 1.31
N ALA A 401 21.54 4.33 1.67
CA ALA A 401 20.20 3.93 2.12
C ALA A 401 19.43 3.19 1.00
N LEU A 402 19.51 3.67 -0.24
CA LEU A 402 18.85 3.01 -1.39
C LEU A 402 19.46 1.64 -1.69
N ALA A 403 20.79 1.50 -1.64
CA ALA A 403 21.45 0.19 -1.79
C ALA A 403 21.05 -0.78 -0.68
N ARG A 404 20.89 -0.28 0.56
CA ARG A 404 20.36 -1.08 1.67
C ARG A 404 18.91 -1.49 1.44
N LEU A 405 18.06 -0.60 0.91
CA LEU A 405 16.67 -0.91 0.58
C LEU A 405 16.60 -2.03 -0.47
N ALA A 406 17.35 -1.90 -1.57
CA ALA A 406 17.37 -2.89 -2.63
C ALA A 406 17.76 -4.28 -2.09
N ARG A 407 18.82 -4.35 -1.27
CA ARG A 407 19.24 -5.60 -0.61
C ARG A 407 18.18 -6.12 0.38
N ALA A 408 17.59 -5.23 1.17
CA ALA A 408 16.57 -5.61 2.16
C ALA A 408 15.34 -6.24 1.49
N LEU A 409 14.90 -5.68 0.36
CA LEU A 409 13.81 -6.22 -0.44
C LEU A 409 14.19 -7.54 -1.10
N GLU A 410 15.44 -7.72 -1.53
CA GLU A 410 15.92 -8.99 -2.09
C GLU A 410 16.04 -10.12 -1.04
N GLU A 411 16.38 -9.77 0.19
CA GLU A 411 16.54 -10.74 1.28
C GLU A 411 15.22 -11.01 2.03
N THR A 412 14.19 -10.20 1.80
CA THR A 412 12.85 -10.42 2.34
C THR A 412 12.20 -11.64 1.68
N GLN A 413 11.65 -12.52 2.50
CA GLN A 413 11.05 -13.77 2.04
C GLN A 413 9.57 -13.79 2.40
N VAL A 414 8.71 -13.95 1.39
CA VAL A 414 7.26 -14.12 1.57
C VAL A 414 6.81 -15.34 0.77
N GLY A 415 6.10 -16.26 1.42
CA GLY A 415 5.52 -17.45 0.81
C GLY A 415 4.08 -17.67 1.26
N GLY A 416 3.26 -18.22 0.36
CA GLY A 416 1.83 -18.49 0.58
C GLY A 416 0.88 -17.47 -0.04
N THR A 417 1.38 -16.32 -0.50
CA THR A 417 0.63 -15.33 -1.29
C THR A 417 1.52 -14.66 -2.32
N VAL A 418 0.92 -14.07 -3.35
CA VAL A 418 1.61 -13.13 -4.26
C VAL A 418 1.80 -11.78 -3.58
N THR A 419 2.86 -11.06 -3.96
CA THR A 419 3.22 -9.77 -3.37
C THR A 419 3.80 -8.81 -4.41
N ASN A 420 3.88 -7.53 -4.04
CA ASN A 420 4.58 -6.51 -4.81
C ASN A 420 6.11 -6.47 -4.60
N LEU A 421 6.70 -7.45 -3.91
CA LEU A 421 8.11 -7.40 -3.47
C LEU A 421 9.12 -7.25 -4.62
N ALA A 422 8.96 -8.03 -5.69
CA ALA A 422 9.85 -7.96 -6.85
C ALA A 422 9.74 -6.59 -7.56
N PHE A 423 8.53 -6.02 -7.62
CA PHE A 423 8.27 -4.69 -8.15
C PHE A 423 8.92 -3.59 -7.31
N LEU A 424 8.84 -3.67 -5.97
CA LEU A 424 9.55 -2.75 -5.07
C LEU A 424 11.06 -2.80 -5.31
N GLY A 425 11.60 -4.01 -5.49
CA GLY A 425 13.01 -4.21 -5.79
C GLY A 425 13.44 -3.65 -7.15
N ALA A 426 12.60 -3.80 -8.18
CA ALA A 426 12.82 -3.17 -9.49
C ALA A 426 12.80 -1.64 -9.38
N LEU A 427 11.86 -1.07 -8.62
CA LEU A 427 11.80 0.36 -8.34
C LEU A 427 13.05 0.86 -7.61
N ALA A 428 13.50 0.16 -6.57
CA ALA A 428 14.70 0.53 -5.81
C ALA A 428 15.98 0.54 -6.68
N ARG A 429 16.00 -0.21 -7.78
CA ARG A 429 17.10 -0.24 -8.76
C ARG A 429 16.86 0.60 -10.01
N HIS A 430 15.74 1.31 -10.10
CA HIS A 430 15.41 2.13 -11.25
C HIS A 430 16.38 3.31 -11.39
N GLU A 431 16.97 3.51 -12.58
CA GLU A 431 18.02 4.52 -12.80
C GLU A 431 17.55 5.94 -12.49
N GLY A 432 16.33 6.31 -12.93
CA GLY A 432 15.75 7.62 -12.64
C GLY A 432 15.51 7.84 -11.14
N PHE A 433 15.12 6.77 -10.42
CA PHE A 433 14.92 6.86 -8.97
C PHE A 433 16.25 6.99 -8.23
N ALA A 434 17.26 6.22 -8.63
CA ALA A 434 18.61 6.32 -8.08
C ALA A 434 19.23 7.71 -8.29
N ALA A 435 18.95 8.34 -9.43
CA ALA A 435 19.38 9.71 -9.73
C ALA A 435 18.60 10.81 -8.96
N GLY A 436 17.47 10.46 -8.32
CA GLY A 436 16.56 11.44 -7.69
C GLY A 436 15.68 12.19 -8.70
N ASP A 437 15.59 11.69 -9.93
CA ASP A 437 14.72 12.20 -10.98
C ASP A 437 13.31 11.61 -10.83
N VAL A 438 12.59 12.07 -9.80
CA VAL A 438 11.28 11.55 -9.41
C VAL A 438 10.15 12.54 -9.69
N ASP A 439 9.02 11.99 -10.10
CA ASP A 439 7.74 12.66 -10.26
C ASP A 439 6.60 11.65 -10.04
N THR A 440 5.38 12.14 -9.80
CA THR A 440 4.21 11.28 -9.50
C THR A 440 3.77 10.37 -10.65
N GLY A 441 4.33 10.53 -11.86
CA GLY A 441 4.08 9.73 -13.04
C GLY A 441 5.15 8.67 -13.34
N LEU A 442 6.26 8.60 -12.59
CA LEU A 442 7.37 7.68 -12.89
C LEU A 442 6.92 6.23 -12.99
N ILE A 443 6.18 5.72 -12.00
CA ILE A 443 5.70 4.33 -12.00
C ILE A 443 4.82 4.05 -13.22
N GLY A 444 3.95 4.99 -13.59
CA GLY A 444 3.06 4.82 -14.74
C GLY A 444 3.79 4.86 -16.07
N ARG A 445 4.84 5.69 -16.18
CA ARG A 445 5.66 5.85 -17.38
C ARG A 445 6.52 4.62 -17.67
N ASP A 446 7.10 4.02 -16.63
CA ASP A 446 8.09 2.95 -16.75
C ASP A 446 7.53 1.58 -16.33
N LEU A 447 6.21 1.43 -16.26
CA LEU A 447 5.53 0.28 -15.65
C LEU A 447 5.93 -1.06 -16.26
N ASP A 448 5.99 -1.16 -17.58
CA ASP A 448 6.29 -2.42 -18.29
C ASP A 448 7.64 -3.01 -17.87
N THR A 449 8.63 -2.15 -17.64
CA THR A 449 9.95 -2.54 -17.15
C THR A 449 9.90 -2.96 -15.68
N LEU A 450 9.12 -2.24 -14.87
CA LEU A 450 9.02 -2.45 -13.42
C LEU A 450 8.26 -3.72 -13.02
N VAL A 451 7.36 -4.22 -13.88
CA VAL A 451 6.55 -5.42 -13.62
C VAL A 451 7.13 -6.70 -14.24
N SER A 452 8.33 -6.61 -14.84
CA SER A 452 8.99 -7.77 -15.43
C SER A 452 9.23 -8.87 -14.38
N ALA A 453 8.74 -10.07 -14.68
CA ALA A 453 8.88 -11.21 -13.78
C ALA A 453 10.37 -11.60 -13.63
N PRO A 454 10.80 -12.00 -12.43
CA PRO A 454 12.17 -12.46 -12.22
C PRO A 454 12.45 -13.74 -13.03
N GLU A 455 13.64 -13.84 -13.60
CA GLU A 455 14.02 -14.99 -14.44
C GLU A 455 14.16 -16.29 -13.64
N VAL A 456 13.54 -17.35 -14.14
CA VAL A 456 13.59 -18.69 -13.55
C VAL A 456 14.70 -19.52 -14.21
N GLY A 457 15.88 -19.56 -13.58
CA GLY A 457 17.01 -20.36 -14.06
C GLY A 457 16.93 -21.86 -13.75
N ALA A 458 17.83 -22.65 -14.36
CA ALA A 458 17.95 -24.10 -14.15
C ALA A 458 18.13 -24.50 -12.67
N ARG A 459 18.95 -23.76 -11.91
CA ARG A 459 19.16 -24.03 -10.47
C ARG A 459 17.89 -23.81 -9.64
N HIS A 460 17.04 -22.83 -9.98
CA HIS A 460 15.77 -22.60 -9.29
C HIS A 460 14.81 -23.77 -9.53
N ARG A 461 14.68 -24.19 -10.80
CA ARG A 461 13.87 -25.36 -11.22
C ARG A 461 14.35 -26.65 -10.56
N ALA A 462 15.68 -26.86 -10.51
CA ALA A 462 16.26 -28.03 -9.87
C ALA A 462 16.00 -28.06 -8.35
N LEU A 463 16.11 -26.92 -7.66
CA LEU A 463 15.79 -26.84 -6.25
C LEU A 463 14.30 -27.10 -5.99
N ALA A 464 13.42 -26.50 -6.79
CA ALA A 464 11.98 -26.75 -6.69
C ALA A 464 11.66 -28.25 -6.86
N ALA A 465 12.33 -28.94 -7.77
CA ALA A 465 12.18 -30.38 -7.96
C ALA A 465 12.67 -31.20 -6.75
N LEU A 466 13.77 -30.79 -6.12
CA LEU A 466 14.26 -31.42 -4.87
C LEU A 466 13.26 -31.22 -3.72
N VAL A 467 12.67 -30.03 -3.59
CA VAL A 467 11.62 -29.74 -2.59
C VAL A 467 10.38 -30.60 -2.86
N ALA A 468 9.90 -30.64 -4.10
CA ALA A 468 8.73 -31.42 -4.50
C ALA A 468 8.90 -32.92 -4.25
N ALA A 469 10.14 -33.42 -4.34
CA ALA A 469 10.49 -34.81 -4.11
C ALA A 469 10.77 -35.14 -2.63
N ASP A 470 10.66 -34.17 -1.72
CA ASP A 470 11.02 -34.26 -0.29
C ASP A 470 12.50 -34.66 -0.07
N LEU A 471 13.40 -34.18 -0.93
CA LEU A 471 14.83 -34.49 -0.91
C LEU A 471 15.70 -33.38 -0.29
N ILE A 472 15.10 -32.35 0.30
CA ILE A 472 15.86 -31.30 1.02
C ILE A 472 16.46 -31.84 2.32
N THR A 473 15.71 -32.66 3.06
CA THR A 473 16.14 -33.40 4.24
C THR A 473 15.94 -34.90 4.01
N PRO A 474 16.74 -35.52 3.13
CA PRO A 474 16.50 -36.90 2.72
C PRO A 474 16.84 -37.86 3.87
N GLU A 475 16.12 -38.97 3.92
CA GLU A 475 16.45 -40.09 4.81
C GLU A 475 17.85 -40.65 4.48
N ALA A 476 18.52 -41.26 5.47
CA ALA A 476 19.86 -41.81 5.27
C ALA A 476 19.93 -42.87 4.16
N ALA A 477 18.82 -43.58 3.89
CA ALA A 477 18.72 -44.60 2.85
C ALA A 477 18.32 -44.02 1.47
N ALA A 478 18.14 -42.71 1.32
CA ALA A 478 17.77 -42.11 0.04
C ALA A 478 18.79 -42.47 -1.06
N GLY A 479 18.29 -42.89 -2.22
CA GLY A 479 19.10 -43.37 -3.35
C GLY A 479 19.51 -44.84 -3.30
N PHE A 480 19.23 -45.57 -2.21
CA PHE A 480 19.53 -47.00 -2.15
C PHE A 480 18.68 -47.79 -3.16
N THR A 481 19.36 -48.50 -4.06
CA THR A 481 18.75 -49.36 -5.07
C THR A 481 19.62 -50.58 -5.32
N LEU A 482 19.01 -51.70 -5.75
CA LEU A 482 19.73 -52.97 -5.96
C LEU A 482 20.21 -53.19 -7.40
N TRP A 483 19.55 -52.59 -8.40
CA TRP A 483 19.72 -53.01 -9.81
C TRP A 483 19.80 -51.84 -10.82
N ALA A 484 19.18 -50.71 -10.53
CA ALA A 484 19.15 -49.53 -11.41
C ALA A 484 19.11 -48.24 -10.58
N PRO A 485 19.68 -47.13 -11.06
CA PRO A 485 19.62 -45.84 -10.37
C PRO A 485 18.18 -45.43 -10.05
N LEU A 486 17.95 -44.84 -8.88
CA LEU A 486 16.65 -44.31 -8.52
C LEU A 486 16.39 -43.04 -9.33
N ARG A 487 15.48 -43.12 -10.31
CA ARG A 487 15.02 -41.98 -11.08
C ARG A 487 13.58 -41.62 -10.73
N ARG A 488 13.32 -40.34 -10.45
CA ARG A 488 11.98 -39.78 -10.22
C ARG A 488 11.74 -38.65 -11.20
N THR A 489 10.63 -38.68 -11.93
CA THR A 489 10.18 -37.55 -12.74
C THR A 489 9.18 -36.73 -11.94
N ILE A 490 9.40 -35.42 -11.86
CA ILE A 490 8.49 -34.47 -11.22
C ILE A 490 8.08 -33.45 -12.29
N ALA A 491 6.77 -33.28 -12.47
CA ALA A 491 6.21 -32.21 -13.28
C ALA A 491 5.97 -30.98 -12.40
N LEU A 492 6.49 -29.84 -12.83
CA LEU A 492 6.36 -28.56 -12.14
C LEU A 492 5.88 -27.49 -13.11
N ARG A 493 5.20 -26.49 -12.59
CA ARG A 493 4.80 -25.30 -13.33
C ARG A 493 5.43 -24.05 -12.70
N ALA A 494 6.03 -23.19 -13.53
CA ALA A 494 6.51 -21.86 -13.15
C ALA A 494 5.78 -20.82 -14.03
N GLY A 495 4.89 -20.04 -13.43
CA GLY A 495 3.97 -19.18 -14.19
C GLY A 495 3.08 -20.02 -15.13
N GLU A 496 3.15 -19.75 -16.43
CA GLU A 496 2.42 -20.50 -17.46
C GLU A 496 3.22 -21.69 -18.02
N GLU A 497 4.53 -21.74 -17.79
CA GLU A 497 5.41 -22.78 -18.32
C GLU A 497 5.38 -24.02 -17.43
N THR A 498 5.12 -25.18 -18.03
CA THR A 498 5.25 -26.49 -17.37
C THR A 498 6.51 -27.18 -17.86
N PHE A 499 7.27 -27.75 -16.94
CA PHE A 499 8.48 -28.50 -17.23
C PHE A 499 8.58 -29.78 -16.41
N GLU A 500 9.33 -30.75 -16.92
CA GLU A 500 9.65 -31.98 -16.20
C GLU A 500 11.10 -31.94 -15.70
N ALA A 501 11.30 -32.34 -14.46
CA ALA A 501 12.61 -32.57 -13.86
C ALA A 501 12.78 -34.06 -13.55
N VAL A 502 13.84 -34.68 -14.07
CA VAL A 502 14.20 -36.07 -13.77
C VAL A 502 15.32 -36.07 -12.73
N LEU A 503 15.01 -36.49 -11.51
CA LEU A 503 15.96 -36.60 -10.42
C LEU A 503 16.58 -38.00 -10.41
N GLU A 504 17.88 -38.09 -10.65
CA GLU A 504 18.68 -39.29 -10.43
C GLU A 504 19.33 -39.22 -9.04
N VAL A 505 18.79 -39.99 -8.09
CA VAL A 505 19.18 -39.97 -6.68
C VAL A 505 20.28 -41.00 -6.43
N HIS A 506 21.52 -40.53 -6.29
CA HIS A 506 22.68 -41.39 -6.04
C HIS A 506 22.85 -41.72 -4.56
N SER A 507 22.55 -40.77 -3.68
CA SER A 507 22.63 -40.93 -2.22
C SER A 507 21.85 -39.81 -1.51
N ALA A 508 21.75 -39.89 -0.18
CA ALA A 508 21.24 -38.81 0.67
C ALA A 508 22.02 -37.48 0.55
N SER A 509 23.19 -37.47 -0.12
CA SER A 509 24.01 -36.27 -0.32
C SER A 509 24.28 -35.93 -1.78
N ALA A 510 23.75 -36.69 -2.74
CA ALA A 510 24.03 -36.46 -4.16
C ALA A 510 22.82 -36.84 -5.02
N VAL A 511 22.31 -35.84 -5.74
CA VAL A 511 21.22 -35.97 -6.71
C VAL A 511 21.63 -35.20 -7.96
N ASP A 512 21.47 -35.81 -9.14
CA ASP A 512 21.57 -35.09 -10.40
C ASP A 512 20.17 -34.80 -10.92
N VAL A 513 19.87 -33.53 -11.22
CA VAL A 513 18.57 -33.10 -11.71
C VAL A 513 18.69 -32.79 -13.19
N HIS A 514 18.11 -33.64 -14.03
CA HIS A 514 18.07 -33.46 -15.47
C HIS A 514 16.85 -32.63 -15.85
N LEU A 515 17.09 -31.53 -16.55
CA LEU A 515 16.11 -30.59 -17.10
C LEU A 515 16.20 -30.62 -18.63
N GLY A 516 15.21 -30.05 -19.32
CA GLY A 516 15.20 -30.00 -20.79
C GLY A 516 16.40 -29.26 -21.42
N ASP A 517 17.07 -28.41 -20.65
CA ASP A 517 18.19 -27.57 -21.07
C ASP A 517 19.55 -27.95 -20.44
N GLY A 518 19.61 -28.99 -19.61
CA GLY A 518 20.87 -29.40 -18.98
C GLY A 518 20.72 -30.30 -17.76
N THR A 519 21.80 -30.45 -17.00
CA THR A 519 21.81 -31.19 -15.73
C THR A 519 22.40 -30.30 -14.64
N VAL A 520 21.70 -30.21 -13.52
CA VAL A 520 22.16 -29.51 -12.32
C VAL A 520 22.60 -30.55 -11.29
N ALA A 521 23.85 -30.47 -10.86
CA ALA A 521 24.41 -31.34 -9.83
C ALA A 521 24.08 -30.79 -8.44
N ALA A 522 23.18 -31.45 -7.73
CA ALA A 522 22.86 -31.14 -6.34
C ALA A 522 23.73 -31.97 -5.39
N ARG A 523 24.49 -31.31 -4.51
CA ARG A 523 25.40 -31.95 -3.55
C ARG A 523 25.21 -31.38 -2.15
N ARG A 524 24.99 -32.25 -1.16
CA ARG A 524 24.80 -31.85 0.23
C ARG A 524 26.13 -31.84 0.99
N ALA A 525 26.44 -30.72 1.62
CA ALA A 525 27.59 -30.51 2.49
C ALA A 525 27.11 -30.12 3.91
N PRO A 526 28.00 -30.00 4.91
CA PRO A 526 27.61 -29.57 6.26
C PRO A 526 26.86 -28.22 6.31
N GLY A 527 27.07 -27.35 5.32
CA GLY A 527 26.39 -26.05 5.18
C GLY A 527 25.07 -26.08 4.37
N GLY A 528 24.56 -27.26 4.01
CA GLY A 528 23.34 -27.40 3.21
C GLY A 528 23.58 -27.92 1.79
N TRP A 529 22.57 -27.78 0.94
CA TRP A 529 22.69 -28.16 -0.47
C TRP A 529 23.48 -27.12 -1.26
N THR A 530 24.25 -27.58 -2.22
CA THR A 530 24.81 -26.77 -3.30
C THR A 530 24.27 -27.27 -4.64
N LEU A 531 24.06 -26.36 -5.58
CA LEU A 531 23.58 -26.61 -6.95
C LEU A 531 24.64 -26.10 -7.90
N ASP A 532 25.30 -27.00 -8.63
CA ASP A 532 26.48 -26.71 -9.45
C ASP A 532 27.59 -25.99 -8.67
N GLY A 533 27.80 -26.40 -7.42
CA GLY A 533 28.82 -25.85 -6.53
C GLY A 533 28.47 -24.51 -5.87
N GLN A 534 27.31 -23.93 -6.16
CA GLN A 534 26.82 -22.71 -5.52
C GLN A 534 25.83 -23.04 -4.40
N PRO A 535 25.84 -22.33 -3.25
CA PRO A 535 24.87 -22.55 -2.18
C PRO A 535 23.43 -22.49 -2.69
N ALA A 536 22.62 -23.48 -2.33
CA ALA A 536 21.21 -23.46 -2.64
C ALA A 536 20.53 -22.36 -1.81
N PRO A 537 19.67 -21.52 -2.42
CA PRO A 537 18.83 -20.59 -1.66
C PRO A 537 17.88 -21.35 -0.73
N GLU A 538 17.30 -20.62 0.21
CA GLU A 538 16.22 -21.15 1.05
C GLU A 538 14.99 -21.43 0.18
N ALA A 539 14.28 -22.52 0.48
CA ALA A 539 13.05 -22.87 -0.22
C ALA A 539 12.06 -23.53 0.73
N VAL A 540 10.78 -23.24 0.54
CA VAL A 540 9.68 -23.76 1.36
C VAL A 540 8.56 -24.31 0.50
N ARG A 541 7.89 -25.34 0.99
CA ARG A 541 6.68 -25.92 0.37
C ARG A 541 5.45 -25.50 1.18
N VAL A 542 4.42 -25.02 0.50
CA VAL A 542 3.14 -24.58 1.06
C VAL A 542 2.03 -25.25 0.26
N GLY A 543 1.47 -26.36 0.77
CA GLY A 543 0.58 -27.22 0.00
C GLY A 543 1.28 -27.74 -1.26
N ASP A 544 0.72 -27.45 -2.43
CA ASP A 544 1.29 -27.81 -3.74
C ASP A 544 2.15 -26.70 -4.35
N ALA A 545 2.27 -25.56 -3.68
CA ALA A 545 3.17 -24.48 -4.08
C ALA A 545 4.55 -24.66 -3.43
N ILE A 546 5.60 -24.31 -4.17
CA ILE A 546 6.98 -24.28 -3.72
C ILE A 546 7.53 -22.89 -3.99
N PHE A 547 8.13 -22.28 -2.98
CA PHE A 547 8.75 -20.96 -3.07
C PHE A 547 10.26 -21.13 -2.92
N VAL A 548 11.02 -20.69 -3.92
CA VAL A 548 12.49 -20.64 -3.90
C VAL A 548 12.91 -19.18 -3.74
N PHE A 549 13.60 -18.85 -2.63
CA PHE A 549 13.99 -17.47 -2.30
C PHE A 549 15.37 -17.11 -2.87
N ALA A 550 15.40 -16.78 -4.16
CA ALA A 550 16.61 -16.40 -4.88
C ALA A 550 16.48 -14.95 -5.38
N ALA A 551 16.95 -14.00 -4.56
CA ALA A 551 16.65 -12.56 -4.65
C ALA A 551 15.16 -12.20 -4.47
N TYR A 552 14.23 -12.98 -4.97
CA TYR A 552 12.80 -12.87 -4.63
C TYR A 552 12.20 -14.26 -4.45
N GLY A 553 10.99 -14.34 -3.92
CA GLY A 553 10.23 -15.59 -3.89
C GLY A 553 9.79 -16.01 -5.30
N LEU A 554 10.43 -17.03 -5.85
CA LEU A 554 10.02 -17.66 -7.11
C LEU A 554 9.04 -18.78 -6.80
N ALA A 555 7.81 -18.66 -7.30
CA ALA A 555 6.74 -19.63 -7.06
C ALA A 555 6.71 -20.71 -8.15
N PHE A 556 6.60 -21.96 -7.72
CA PHE A 556 6.40 -23.15 -8.53
C PHE A 556 5.17 -23.90 -8.02
N ALA A 557 4.43 -24.57 -8.91
CA ALA A 557 3.36 -25.48 -8.53
C ALA A 557 3.73 -26.91 -8.90
N VAL A 558 3.49 -27.86 -8.00
CA VAL A 558 3.57 -29.29 -8.29
C VAL A 558 2.38 -29.66 -9.15
N VAL A 559 2.64 -30.22 -10.33
CA VAL A 559 1.58 -30.70 -11.22
C VAL A 559 1.26 -32.14 -10.84
N ASP A 560 0.02 -32.40 -10.42
CA ASP A 560 -0.46 -33.77 -10.24
C ASP A 560 -0.85 -34.38 -11.59
N PRO A 561 -0.09 -35.36 -12.13
CA PRO A 561 -0.43 -35.98 -13.41
C PRO A 561 -1.73 -36.80 -13.38
N LEU A 562 -2.29 -37.08 -12.20
CA LEU A 562 -3.55 -37.78 -12.02
C LEU A 562 -4.75 -36.82 -11.89
N ASP A 563 -4.50 -35.53 -11.69
CA ASP A 563 -5.56 -34.53 -11.64
C ASP A 563 -6.07 -34.23 -13.06
N ARG A 564 -7.19 -34.88 -13.40
CA ARG A 564 -7.91 -34.68 -14.66
C ARG A 564 -8.93 -33.54 -14.60
N ALA A 565 -9.08 -32.88 -13.45
CA ALA A 565 -10.00 -31.77 -13.31
C ALA A 565 -9.33 -30.46 -13.74
N THR A 566 -10.01 -29.74 -14.64
CA THR A 566 -9.76 -28.32 -14.95
C THR A 566 -8.43 -27.97 -15.63
N GLY A 567 -8.30 -28.38 -16.89
CA GLY A 567 -7.66 -27.47 -17.86
C GLY A 567 -8.45 -26.15 -17.91
N PRO A 568 -7.82 -25.01 -18.28
CA PRO A 568 -8.52 -23.74 -18.33
C PRO A 568 -9.75 -23.91 -19.21
N ALA A 569 -10.93 -23.57 -18.68
CA ALA A 569 -12.15 -23.47 -19.46
C ALA A 569 -11.98 -22.27 -20.43
N GLY A 570 -11.18 -22.48 -21.47
CA GLY A 570 -10.77 -21.49 -22.46
C GLY A 570 -11.86 -21.14 -23.47
N GLY A 571 -13.13 -21.27 -23.11
CA GLY A 571 -14.20 -20.55 -23.79
C GLY A 571 -14.48 -19.33 -22.95
N GLY A 572 -14.29 -18.11 -23.45
CA GLY A 572 -14.59 -16.84 -22.77
C GLY A 572 -16.07 -16.63 -22.41
N ASN A 573 -16.79 -17.71 -22.13
CA ASN A 573 -18.18 -17.84 -21.77
C ASN A 573 -18.37 -17.81 -20.26
N LEU A 574 -17.33 -18.03 -19.45
CA LEU A 574 -17.41 -17.94 -17.99
C LEU A 574 -16.56 -16.78 -17.48
N ILE A 575 -17.22 -15.82 -16.83
CA ILE A 575 -16.58 -14.71 -16.14
C ILE A 575 -16.48 -15.10 -14.67
N GLU A 576 -15.26 -15.30 -14.22
CA GLU A 576 -14.92 -15.65 -12.85
C GLU A 576 -14.44 -14.42 -12.08
N ALA A 577 -14.51 -14.49 -10.74
CA ALA A 577 -13.96 -13.48 -9.86
C ALA A 577 -12.42 -13.48 -10.01
N PRO A 578 -11.79 -12.40 -10.49
CA PRO A 578 -10.34 -12.34 -10.66
C PRO A 578 -9.60 -12.23 -9.32
N MET A 579 -10.34 -11.87 -8.26
CA MET A 579 -9.86 -11.69 -6.90
C MET A 579 -11.02 -11.97 -5.91
N PRO A 580 -10.72 -12.31 -4.65
CA PRO A 580 -11.74 -12.41 -3.61
C PRO A 580 -12.31 -11.02 -3.28
N GLY A 581 -13.60 -10.94 -3.00
CA GLY A 581 -14.26 -9.65 -2.74
C GLY A 581 -15.76 -9.74 -2.53
N LEU A 582 -16.35 -8.59 -2.19
CA LEU A 582 -17.80 -8.39 -2.10
C LEU A 582 -18.36 -8.02 -3.48
N VAL A 583 -19.43 -8.69 -3.93
CA VAL A 583 -20.13 -8.27 -5.15
C VAL A 583 -20.96 -7.03 -4.87
N LYS A 584 -20.41 -5.86 -5.15
CA LYS A 584 -21.03 -4.56 -4.86
C LYS A 584 -22.24 -4.26 -5.75
N ALA A 585 -22.18 -4.67 -7.01
CA ALA A 585 -23.26 -4.46 -7.96
C ALA A 585 -23.23 -5.53 -9.05
N VAL A 586 -24.42 -5.96 -9.49
CA VAL A 586 -24.57 -6.84 -10.65
C VAL A 586 -25.39 -6.11 -11.71
N MET A 587 -24.75 -5.75 -12.83
CA MET A 587 -25.39 -5.07 -13.96
C MET A 587 -25.81 -6.04 -15.07
N ALA A 588 -25.27 -7.25 -15.05
CA ALA A 588 -25.65 -8.34 -15.94
C ALA A 588 -27.05 -8.86 -15.58
N GLN A 589 -27.84 -9.17 -16.60
CA GLN A 589 -29.15 -9.81 -16.45
C GLN A 589 -29.24 -10.95 -17.45
N ALA A 590 -29.73 -12.11 -17.03
CA ALA A 590 -29.94 -13.23 -17.94
C ALA A 590 -30.83 -12.81 -19.14
N GLY A 591 -30.41 -13.15 -20.35
CA GLY A 591 -31.03 -12.75 -21.61
C GLY A 591 -30.61 -11.38 -22.14
N ARG A 592 -29.79 -10.60 -21.42
CA ARG A 592 -29.28 -9.31 -21.90
C ARG A 592 -28.15 -9.51 -22.91
N ALA A 593 -28.26 -8.84 -24.06
CA ALA A 593 -27.13 -8.69 -24.98
C ALA A 593 -26.11 -7.68 -24.41
N VAL A 594 -24.84 -8.04 -24.48
CA VAL A 594 -23.70 -7.24 -24.02
C VAL A 594 -22.68 -7.16 -25.13
N ALA A 595 -22.05 -5.99 -25.29
CA ALA A 595 -20.90 -5.81 -26.14
C ALA A 595 -19.60 -6.09 -25.37
N ALA A 596 -18.53 -6.44 -26.07
CA ALA A 596 -17.20 -6.52 -25.49
C ALA A 596 -16.85 -5.20 -24.78
N GLY A 597 -16.41 -5.29 -23.52
CA GLY A 597 -16.13 -4.13 -22.66
C GLY A 597 -17.33 -3.64 -21.85
N ASP A 598 -18.54 -4.15 -22.07
CA ASP A 598 -19.70 -3.81 -21.23
C ASP A 598 -19.49 -4.29 -19.80
N ARG A 599 -19.87 -3.46 -18.82
CA ARG A 599 -19.79 -3.82 -17.40
C ARG A 599 -20.86 -4.85 -17.05
N LEU A 600 -20.43 -5.96 -16.48
CA LEU A 600 -21.27 -7.07 -16.02
C LEU A 600 -21.51 -7.02 -14.51
N ALA A 601 -20.48 -6.76 -13.73
CA ALA A 601 -20.57 -6.66 -12.27
C ALA A 601 -19.43 -5.78 -11.72
N VAL A 602 -19.55 -5.36 -10.47
CA VAL A 602 -18.50 -4.66 -9.72
C VAL A 602 -18.18 -5.46 -8.47
N LEU A 603 -16.91 -5.82 -8.32
CA LEU A 603 -16.38 -6.37 -7.08
C LEU A 603 -15.75 -5.24 -6.27
N GLU A 604 -15.93 -5.28 -4.96
CA GLU A 604 -15.22 -4.44 -4.00
C GLU A 604 -14.39 -5.32 -3.08
N ALA A 605 -13.09 -5.04 -2.99
CA ALA A 605 -12.21 -5.71 -2.05
C ALA A 605 -11.16 -4.72 -1.56
N MET A 606 -10.91 -4.70 -0.25
CA MET A 606 -9.82 -3.91 0.33
C MET A 606 -9.87 -2.42 -0.09
N LYS A 607 -11.09 -1.84 -0.11
CA LYS A 607 -11.42 -0.46 -0.55
C LYS A 607 -11.19 -0.16 -2.04
N MET A 608 -10.96 -1.17 -2.87
CA MET A 608 -10.83 -1.03 -4.31
C MET A 608 -12.03 -1.63 -5.03
N GLU A 609 -12.60 -0.88 -5.97
CA GLU A 609 -13.62 -1.39 -6.90
C GLU A 609 -12.95 -1.92 -8.17
N HIS A 610 -13.38 -3.10 -8.61
CA HIS A 610 -12.98 -3.71 -9.87
C HIS A 610 -14.22 -4.01 -10.72
N ALA A 611 -14.30 -3.38 -11.88
CA ALA A 611 -15.38 -3.63 -12.83
C ALA A 611 -15.06 -4.85 -13.69
N LEU A 612 -15.95 -5.84 -13.64
CA LEU A 612 -15.89 -7.01 -14.51
C LEU A 612 -16.54 -6.68 -15.84
N LEU A 613 -15.77 -6.82 -16.91
CA LEU A 613 -16.17 -6.48 -18.26
C LEU A 613 -16.48 -7.74 -19.07
N ALA A 614 -17.40 -7.63 -20.02
CA ALA A 614 -17.65 -8.68 -20.99
C ALA A 614 -16.41 -8.86 -21.89
N PRO A 615 -15.83 -10.07 -22.00
CA PRO A 615 -14.64 -10.30 -22.82
C PRO A 615 -14.94 -10.28 -24.33
N ARG A 616 -16.21 -10.45 -24.71
CA ARG A 616 -16.70 -10.46 -26.08
C ARG A 616 -18.16 -10.02 -26.14
N ASP A 617 -18.63 -9.76 -27.35
CA ASP A 617 -20.06 -9.63 -27.62
C ASP A 617 -20.77 -10.96 -27.31
N GLY A 618 -21.97 -10.89 -26.74
CA GLY A 618 -22.75 -12.09 -26.44
C GLY A 618 -24.05 -11.79 -25.70
N VAL A 619 -24.76 -12.86 -25.33
CA VAL A 619 -25.94 -12.78 -24.46
C VAL A 619 -25.59 -13.41 -23.13
N VAL A 620 -25.90 -12.74 -22.02
CA VAL A 620 -25.74 -13.31 -20.68
C VAL A 620 -26.69 -14.50 -20.55
N ALA A 621 -26.17 -15.72 -20.44
CA ALA A 621 -26.96 -16.92 -20.23
C ALA A 621 -27.42 -17.02 -18.78
N GLU A 622 -26.49 -16.87 -17.84
CA GLU A 622 -26.76 -17.02 -16.41
C GLU A 622 -25.97 -15.99 -15.59
N VAL A 623 -26.58 -15.55 -14.50
CA VAL A 623 -25.93 -14.77 -13.45
C VAL A 623 -25.87 -15.69 -12.22
N LEU A 624 -24.66 -16.07 -11.81
CA LEU A 624 -24.41 -17.12 -10.81
C LEU A 624 -24.21 -16.55 -9.40
N VAL A 625 -24.21 -15.23 -9.27
CA VAL A 625 -23.93 -14.52 -8.02
C VAL A 625 -24.98 -13.44 -7.76
N ALA A 626 -25.25 -13.17 -6.48
CA ALA A 626 -26.11 -12.07 -6.06
C ALA A 626 -25.29 -10.86 -5.59
N GLU A 627 -25.86 -9.67 -5.71
CA GLU A 627 -25.33 -8.46 -5.08
C GLU A 627 -25.28 -8.65 -3.55
N GLY A 628 -24.18 -8.20 -2.93
CA GLY A 628 -23.89 -8.38 -1.51
C GLY A 628 -23.23 -9.72 -1.15
N ALA A 629 -23.01 -10.62 -2.11
CA ALA A 629 -22.32 -11.89 -1.83
C ALA A 629 -20.80 -11.71 -1.69
N GLN A 630 -20.18 -12.40 -0.74
CA GLN A 630 -18.74 -12.55 -0.65
C GLN A 630 -18.29 -13.71 -1.54
N VAL A 631 -17.27 -13.49 -2.39
CA VAL A 631 -16.74 -14.50 -3.31
C VAL A 631 -15.23 -14.66 -3.16
N GLU A 632 -14.74 -15.86 -3.49
CA GLU A 632 -13.32 -16.18 -3.59
C GLU A 632 -12.81 -16.00 -5.04
N ALA A 633 -11.50 -15.91 -5.22
CA ALA A 633 -10.90 -15.90 -6.56
C ALA A 633 -11.25 -17.20 -7.33
N GLY A 634 -11.60 -17.06 -8.61
CA GLY A 634 -12.04 -18.16 -9.47
C GLY A 634 -13.52 -18.53 -9.30
N ALA A 635 -14.27 -17.90 -8.38
CA ALA A 635 -15.70 -18.13 -8.27
C ALA A 635 -16.41 -17.71 -9.56
N ALA A 636 -17.25 -18.58 -10.12
CA ALA A 636 -18.04 -18.27 -11.30
C ALA A 636 -19.12 -17.21 -11.01
N LEU A 637 -19.12 -16.10 -11.76
CA LEU A 637 -20.01 -14.96 -11.51
C LEU A 637 -21.06 -14.79 -12.60
N VAL A 638 -20.65 -14.77 -13.86
CA VAL A 638 -21.54 -14.56 -15.02
C VAL A 638 -21.16 -15.52 -16.12
N ARG A 639 -22.16 -16.15 -16.74
CA ARG A 639 -21.97 -17.01 -17.90
C ARG A 639 -22.58 -16.35 -19.14
N LEU A 640 -21.80 -16.19 -20.20
CA LEU A 640 -22.29 -15.85 -21.54
C LEU A 640 -22.74 -17.13 -22.26
N GLY A 641 -23.77 -17.02 -23.09
CA GLY A 641 -24.21 -18.10 -23.97
C GLY A 641 -23.13 -18.44 -25.00
N ASP A 642 -23.11 -19.69 -25.47
CA ASP A 642 -22.16 -20.15 -26.48
C ASP A 642 -22.25 -19.29 -27.76
N GLU A 643 -21.14 -19.14 -28.48
CA GLU A 643 -21.14 -18.43 -29.77
C GLU A 643 -22.07 -19.19 -30.75
N GLU A 644 -23.08 -18.50 -31.29
CA GLU A 644 -23.82 -19.03 -32.44
C GLU A 644 -22.80 -19.16 -33.59
N SER A 645 -22.50 -20.41 -33.95
CA SER A 645 -21.51 -20.79 -34.96
C SER A 645 -21.89 -20.40 -36.39
#